data_AF-A0A090GDE5-F1
#
_entry.id   AF-A0A090GDE5-F1
#
_cell.length_a   1.000
_cell.length_b   1.000
_cell.length_c   1.000
_cell.angle_alpha   90.00
_cell.angle_beta   90.00
_cell.angle_gamma   90.00
#
_symmetry.space_group_name_H-M   'P 1'
#
loop_
_entity.id
_entity.type
_entity.pdbx_description
1 polymer ?
#
loop_
_entity_poly.entity_id
_entity_poly.type
_entity_poly.pdbx_seq_one_letter_code
_entity_poly.pdbx_strand_id
1 'polypeptide(L)'
;MKFGDCGYDLSIRRMEKGRSEPKVTVILPTFARADGLLQLSIESVLSQSYGDFELIIVDDGSRDGTADVLNEYHSADTRVVIHSYKYNSGLPALRVNQAALHGRGKYIAYQFDDDLWTEDSLKARMAWLERQSVPSVVYGSCDAYRATEEGEVFQRVLGQEFNYALLLQGNYIANNSVIHHAALFEKHGMYDPHVVARRYSDYDLWLRFGRTAQFQWIDATCSVVRSNMENSLGRDIRADFTRTSKYLQIDRDRKLSPSNIAHYDLISAESWRNRFSDGEIREYYREEALPFVSKFNDYCTSTEMAVAASGAMQHRRVLVSKPDYSTSVDVTIRNFERLEGQRGFTSTFVRERDIPSFDTSDTDIAILYRTVGLAEKLVTGTERKGISCAYLMDDNMLRFHEVGPEHSSIAPGTPAYRGIVAQITASDAVIGYSDQIIDDFKTYNPHAIRLNTNIQRRYVEPRSYKRSGKLRIAIFSNKFRAPVISKIWPGLQRIASKYRDSVEFHFWGVDPGDFPALKCDVHFRPFTHSYERYMDELSSTYFDLSLTPLEGETRADQSKSPIKLLESVAAGAISVMSDVPPYSSLPDTVCVKVRNRPDDWADAIEGLLTLEAEQRDEILERARAFVEGAYTAEVQYYDLYGALAATGLHAHLKNKAILYAFHEAALGGATLHLLRHAALAASFGFRVVGLVRWDGKFGPEFARRWREAVKNAPLLEENWPHGANSIDDSKARSLHATDTEVAQRIGERLGDLNVGLVHFATWQPTMTALGSVLGVPVVASVHQYYEGANTRAFAHAIHCSSSTHGEQWKKASGVPVRRIVCPVDRVFFSLFEDREARNFAMQGPLQIVVSGTLQPRKNQLAAIKAALLLRKAGHDVTVHVIGYDDLRPDYAKECRDYVVEQGLEDHVILHGFVSDPERFYARCDLLLISALDESMPQTMLQAMASGLAVVSPSVGGVSELIKHRYSGLIAKNTSPEELAQSVKEFIGYSTARRGEMLRAAYRTISILGRSSYVRAELMDLYASAFKRWAPTSVDVATEASGLRQDMLPDRFEPAVASTIARLHSEVEAQHFSRPLRLARAVTLRSSEVWSTVSPVFASLELFNRRHFGRARRDELRLSESLSDLSYREYTVHFALPSLSAIHLGVVPLVPTSVGFIGIEIVSSKDKILGSTTRSLAGLESDIPARFSLNAPISDLQAGWRLRVFVREANVPVTIYEVVRPAVLHGAPKRFPFAKFE
;
A
#
# COMPACT_ATOMS: atom_id res chain seq x y z
N MET A 1 5.94 10.48 -6.93
CA MET A 1 6.68 11.03 -5.77
C MET A 1 8.15 10.87 -6.09
N LYS A 2 8.73 11.87 -6.77
CA LYS A 2 10.13 11.90 -7.18
C LYS A 2 10.96 12.54 -6.07
N PHE A 3 12.25 12.24 -6.04
CA PHE A 3 13.20 12.82 -5.08
C PHE A 3 13.14 14.35 -5.02
N GLY A 4 13.08 15.02 -6.20
CA GLY A 4 13.04 16.48 -6.30
C GLY A 4 11.79 17.11 -5.68
N ASP A 5 10.68 16.39 -5.65
CA ASP A 5 9.40 16.86 -5.07
C ASP A 5 9.49 17.00 -3.54
N CYS A 6 10.46 16.32 -2.90
CA CYS A 6 10.61 16.25 -1.45
C CYS A 6 11.62 17.28 -0.88
N GLY A 7 11.92 18.36 -1.61
CA GLY A 7 12.91 19.38 -1.24
C GLY A 7 12.41 20.82 -1.15
N TYR A 8 11.15 21.11 -1.52
CA TYR A 8 10.65 22.50 -1.63
C TYR A 8 10.54 23.23 -0.28
N ASP A 9 10.51 22.50 0.83
CA ASP A 9 10.37 23.00 2.20
C ASP A 9 11.69 23.01 2.99
N LEU A 10 12.83 22.76 2.33
CA LEU A 10 14.17 22.79 2.93
C LEU A 10 14.55 24.23 3.34
N SER A 11 14.89 24.40 4.62
CA SER A 11 15.62 25.56 5.14
C SER A 11 17.04 25.17 5.56
N ILE A 12 18.05 25.82 4.99
CA ILE A 12 19.47 25.62 5.34
C ILE A 12 19.94 26.81 6.19
N ARG A 13 20.49 26.52 7.37
CA ARG A 13 21.08 27.51 8.29
C ARG A 13 22.57 27.24 8.44
N ARG A 14 23.41 28.18 8.00
CA ARG A 14 24.88 28.14 8.01
C ARG A 14 25.41 29.52 8.41
N MET A 15 26.46 29.57 9.23
CA MET A 15 27.16 30.83 9.53
C MET A 15 28.18 31.16 8.42
N GLU A 16 28.09 32.33 7.79
CA GLU A 16 28.87 32.69 6.59
C GLU A 16 30.34 33.13 6.82
N LYS A 17 30.92 32.94 8.02
CA LYS A 17 32.27 33.48 8.31
C LYS A 17 33.41 32.65 7.70
N GLY A 18 33.82 33.03 6.48
CA GLY A 18 35.23 33.13 6.05
C GLY A 18 36.14 31.89 6.14
N ARG A 19 35.61 30.68 6.31
CA ARG A 19 36.40 29.45 6.35
C ARG A 19 36.71 28.90 4.96
N SER A 20 37.87 28.26 4.84
CA SER A 20 38.18 27.34 3.74
C SER A 20 37.13 26.24 3.61
N GLU A 21 37.08 25.57 2.46
CA GLU A 21 36.26 24.38 2.29
C GLU A 21 36.70 23.30 3.30
N PRO A 22 35.77 22.71 4.06
CA PRO A 22 36.10 21.65 5.00
C PRO A 22 36.52 20.40 4.24
N LYS A 23 37.45 19.60 4.77
CA LYS A 23 37.80 18.33 4.13
C LYS A 23 36.67 17.30 4.22
N VAL A 24 35.96 17.24 5.35
CA VAL A 24 34.90 16.26 5.59
C VAL A 24 33.54 16.94 5.79
N THR A 25 32.50 16.43 5.13
CA THR A 25 31.12 16.68 5.53
C THR A 25 30.63 15.48 6.34
N VAL A 26 30.32 15.70 7.62
CA VAL A 26 29.63 14.72 8.46
C VAL A 26 28.13 14.96 8.32
N ILE A 27 27.37 13.92 8.01
CA ILE A 27 25.91 13.99 7.86
C ILE A 27 25.25 13.25 9.02
N LEU A 28 24.36 13.94 9.74
CA LEU A 28 23.61 13.42 10.88
C LEU A 28 22.11 13.64 10.66
N PRO A 29 21.35 12.68 10.11
CA PRO A 29 19.90 12.78 10.04
C PRO A 29 19.28 12.50 11.42
N THR A 30 18.26 13.28 11.78
CA THR A 30 17.51 13.14 13.03
C THR A 30 16.01 13.28 12.82
N PHE A 31 15.24 12.60 13.66
CA PHE A 31 13.78 12.74 13.70
C PHE A 31 13.21 12.43 15.08
N ALA A 32 12.59 13.44 15.71
CA ALA A 32 11.92 13.34 17.00
C ALA A 32 12.80 12.69 18.08
N ARG A 33 13.93 13.35 18.37
CA ARG A 33 15.00 12.92 19.29
C ARG A 33 15.36 13.98 20.33
N ALA A 34 14.36 14.69 20.87
CA ALA A 34 14.56 15.64 21.97
C ALA A 34 14.84 14.98 23.34
N ASP A 35 15.11 13.67 23.37
CA ASP A 35 15.21 12.82 24.57
C ASP A 35 16.61 12.80 25.23
N GLY A 36 17.61 13.45 24.63
CA GLY A 36 18.98 13.53 25.13
C GLY A 36 20.01 12.76 24.29
N LEU A 37 19.58 11.83 23.42
CA LEU A 37 20.51 11.05 22.61
C LEU A 37 21.15 11.86 21.48
N LEU A 38 20.37 12.78 20.89
CA LEU A 38 20.84 13.69 19.85
C LEU A 38 22.00 14.57 20.34
N GLN A 39 21.92 15.09 21.56
CA GLN A 39 22.97 15.86 22.23
C GLN A 39 24.28 15.07 22.28
N LEU A 40 24.23 13.84 22.83
CA LEU A 40 25.40 12.97 22.94
C LEU A 40 26.00 12.62 21.57
N SER A 41 25.15 12.40 20.57
CA SER A 41 25.57 12.13 19.19
C SER A 41 26.31 13.33 18.58
N ILE A 42 25.74 14.54 18.69
CA ILE A 42 26.36 15.79 18.23
C ILE A 42 27.69 16.03 18.94
N GLU A 43 27.72 15.90 20.27
CA GLU A 43 28.93 16.09 21.08
C GLU A 43 30.04 15.11 20.70
N SER A 44 29.71 13.85 20.40
CA SER A 44 30.69 12.85 19.94
C SER A 44 31.34 13.22 18.59
N VAL A 45 30.67 14.01 17.76
CA VAL A 45 31.24 14.58 16.52
C VAL A 45 31.99 15.88 16.80
N LEU A 46 31.44 16.80 17.57
CA LEU A 46 32.07 18.10 17.83
C LEU A 46 33.37 17.98 18.64
N SER A 47 33.51 16.95 19.47
CA SER A 47 34.71 16.62 20.26
C SER A 47 35.81 15.88 19.48
N GLN A 48 35.60 15.54 18.21
CA GLN A 48 36.61 14.83 17.41
C GLN A 48 37.94 15.59 17.32
N SER A 49 39.05 14.88 17.51
CA SER A 49 40.41 15.44 17.47
C SER A 49 40.87 15.91 16.07
N TYR A 50 40.10 15.61 15.02
CA TYR A 50 40.29 16.12 13.66
C TYR A 50 39.27 17.23 13.40
N GLY A 51 39.70 18.49 13.39
CA GLY A 51 38.79 19.66 13.36
C GLY A 51 38.33 20.13 11.98
N ASP A 52 38.88 19.59 10.88
CA ASP A 52 38.65 20.04 9.50
C ASP A 52 37.39 19.40 8.88
N PHE A 53 36.23 19.75 9.44
CA PHE A 53 34.92 19.26 8.99
C PHE A 53 33.79 20.29 9.14
N GLU A 54 32.70 20.07 8.41
CA GLU A 54 31.37 20.61 8.73
C GLU A 54 30.44 19.47 9.17
N LEU A 55 29.53 19.75 10.10
CA LEU A 55 28.51 18.82 10.57
C LEU A 55 27.14 19.31 10.06
N ILE A 56 26.58 18.61 9.08
CA ILE A 56 25.22 18.87 8.58
C ILE A 56 24.24 18.00 9.36
N ILE A 57 23.45 18.62 10.22
CA ILE A 57 22.38 17.96 10.96
C ILE A 57 21.07 18.16 10.19
N VAL A 58 20.37 17.06 9.91
CA VAL A 58 19.18 17.04 9.04
C VAL A 58 17.94 16.67 9.85
N ASP A 59 17.18 17.67 10.26
CA ASP A 59 15.89 17.50 10.95
C ASP A 59 14.80 17.19 9.92
N ASP A 60 14.35 15.93 9.87
CA ASP A 60 13.26 15.48 8.99
C ASP A 60 11.88 15.89 9.56
N GLY A 61 11.69 17.18 9.85
CA GLY A 61 10.41 17.78 10.23
C GLY A 61 9.91 17.44 11.63
N SER A 62 10.80 17.38 12.63
CA SER A 62 10.46 17.05 14.02
C SER A 62 9.45 18.01 14.67
N ARG A 63 8.69 17.51 15.66
CA ARG A 63 7.57 18.24 16.32
C ARG A 63 7.56 18.15 17.85
N ASP A 64 8.69 17.75 18.44
CA ASP A 64 8.85 17.30 19.83
C ASP A 64 9.78 18.18 20.71
N GLY A 65 10.47 19.16 20.12
CA GLY A 65 11.51 19.97 20.77
C GLY A 65 12.91 19.80 20.16
N THR A 66 13.09 18.87 19.22
CA THR A 66 14.38 18.63 18.53
C THR A 66 14.98 19.91 17.94
N ALA A 67 14.15 20.80 17.38
CA ALA A 67 14.60 22.07 16.81
C ALA A 67 15.30 23.00 17.83
N ASP A 68 14.89 22.97 19.11
CA ASP A 68 15.48 23.81 20.15
C ASP A 68 16.89 23.34 20.52
N VAL A 69 17.09 22.01 20.61
CA VAL A 69 18.40 21.38 20.79
C VAL A 69 19.35 21.79 19.66
N LEU A 70 18.88 21.73 18.41
CA LEU A 70 19.69 22.10 17.25
C LEU A 70 20.07 23.59 17.26
N ASN A 71 19.15 24.48 17.68
CA ASN A 71 19.40 25.92 17.77
C ASN A 71 20.54 26.25 18.74
N GLU A 72 20.67 25.50 19.84
CA GLU A 72 21.75 25.66 20.82
C GLU A 72 23.12 25.36 20.17
N TYR A 73 23.31 24.16 19.61
CA TYR A 73 24.58 23.78 18.98
C TYR A 73 24.94 24.64 17.76
N HIS A 74 23.96 25.02 16.94
CA HIS A 74 24.20 25.92 15.80
C HIS A 74 24.60 27.32 16.22
N SER A 75 24.14 27.81 17.37
CA SER A 75 24.59 29.10 17.92
C SER A 75 25.98 29.01 18.55
N ALA A 76 26.31 27.84 19.12
CA ALA A 76 27.58 27.60 19.82
C ALA A 76 28.77 27.28 18.88
N ASP A 77 28.56 26.49 17.81
CA ASP A 77 29.64 26.07 16.91
C ASP A 77 29.34 26.32 15.43
N THR A 78 30.14 27.22 14.84
CA THR A 78 30.25 27.52 13.40
C THR A 78 30.43 26.32 12.45
N ARG A 79 30.81 25.12 12.93
CA ARG A 79 30.86 23.88 12.13
C ARG A 79 29.47 23.27 11.89
N VAL A 80 28.49 23.60 12.74
CA VAL A 80 27.13 23.04 12.69
C VAL A 80 26.29 23.77 11.65
N VAL A 81 25.80 23.02 10.68
CA VAL A 81 24.87 23.45 9.64
C VAL A 81 23.56 22.70 9.87
N ILE A 82 22.43 23.41 9.94
CA ILE A 82 21.12 22.77 10.11
C ILE A 82 20.39 22.76 8.77
N HIS A 83 19.92 21.58 8.37
CA HIS A 83 18.91 21.40 7.35
C HIS A 83 17.60 21.06 8.05
N SER A 84 16.63 21.97 8.03
CA SER A 84 15.30 21.73 8.60
C SER A 84 14.27 21.59 7.49
N TYR A 85 13.47 20.53 7.57
CA TYR A 85 12.27 20.36 6.75
C TYR A 85 11.02 20.71 7.56
N LYS A 86 9.92 21.01 6.87
CA LYS A 86 8.61 21.23 7.48
C LYS A 86 7.85 19.91 7.63
N TYR A 87 8.02 18.99 6.69
CA TYR A 87 7.32 17.71 6.64
C TYR A 87 8.28 16.53 6.75
N ASN A 88 7.85 15.50 7.49
CA ASN A 88 8.66 14.31 7.70
C ASN A 88 8.52 13.33 6.53
N SER A 89 9.63 13.01 5.86
CA SER A 89 9.67 12.13 4.69
C SER A 89 9.51 10.64 5.00
N GLY A 90 9.95 10.21 6.19
CA GLY A 90 10.02 8.78 6.54
C GLY A 90 11.11 8.00 5.80
N LEU A 91 12.04 8.67 5.12
CA LEU A 91 13.11 8.08 4.30
C LEU A 91 14.47 8.71 4.65
N PRO A 92 15.23 8.16 5.61
CA PRO A 92 16.54 8.70 5.99
C PRO A 92 17.52 8.82 4.82
N ALA A 93 17.49 7.86 3.88
CA ALA A 93 18.29 7.90 2.66
C ALA A 93 18.01 9.13 1.76
N LEU A 94 16.75 9.59 1.70
CA LEU A 94 16.39 10.84 1.01
C LEU A 94 17.12 12.03 1.66
N ARG A 95 17.01 12.14 2.99
CA ARG A 95 17.57 13.25 3.77
C ARG A 95 19.10 13.27 3.78
N VAL A 96 19.73 12.09 3.88
CA VAL A 96 21.18 11.94 3.75
C VAL A 96 21.66 12.37 2.37
N ASN A 97 20.97 11.97 1.30
CA ASN A 97 21.33 12.40 -0.06
C ASN A 97 21.15 13.91 -0.26
N GLN A 98 20.05 14.50 0.23
CA GLN A 98 19.83 15.95 0.16
C GLN A 98 20.93 16.72 0.89
N ALA A 99 21.36 16.27 2.08
CA ALA A 99 22.51 16.87 2.77
C ALA A 99 23.83 16.68 2.00
N ALA A 100 24.06 15.50 1.43
CA ALA A 100 25.26 15.22 0.64
C ALA A 100 25.37 16.10 -0.62
N LEU A 101 24.25 16.43 -1.28
CA LEU A 101 24.22 17.37 -2.42
C LEU A 101 24.58 18.82 -2.05
N HIS A 102 24.51 19.18 -0.77
CA HIS A 102 24.88 20.51 -0.24
C HIS A 102 26.17 20.50 0.60
N GLY A 103 26.79 19.33 0.75
CA GLY A 103 28.07 19.14 1.41
C GLY A 103 29.23 19.72 0.59
N ARG A 104 30.18 20.33 1.29
CA ARG A 104 31.40 20.92 0.70
C ARG A 104 32.63 20.04 0.86
N GLY A 105 32.52 18.96 1.64
CA GLY A 105 33.61 18.03 1.91
C GLY A 105 34.01 17.19 0.71
N LYS A 106 35.32 17.07 0.48
CA LYS A 106 35.90 16.04 -0.41
C LYS A 106 35.51 14.63 0.06
N TYR A 107 35.35 14.46 1.36
CA TYR A 107 34.99 13.21 2.02
C TYR A 107 33.63 13.33 2.71
N ILE A 108 32.84 12.25 2.67
CA ILE A 108 31.55 12.14 3.37
C ILE A 108 31.69 11.12 4.49
N ALA A 109 31.17 11.46 5.67
CA ALA A 109 31.05 10.59 6.84
C ALA A 109 29.61 10.62 7.38
N TYR A 110 29.20 9.55 8.08
CA TYR A 110 27.84 9.40 8.58
C TYR A 110 27.81 9.26 10.10
N GLN A 111 26.81 9.87 10.72
CA GLN A 111 26.48 9.72 12.13
C GLN A 111 24.94 9.64 12.27
N PHE A 112 24.42 9.04 13.34
CA PHE A 112 22.98 8.94 13.58
C PHE A 112 22.60 9.43 14.98
N ASP A 113 21.35 9.82 15.18
CA ASP A 113 20.89 10.53 16.39
C ASP A 113 20.80 9.65 17.65
N ASP A 114 20.99 8.33 17.53
CA ASP A 114 21.10 7.34 18.60
C ASP A 114 22.51 6.69 18.73
N ASP A 115 23.45 7.08 17.86
CA ASP A 115 24.80 6.53 17.75
C ASP A 115 25.88 7.42 18.42
N LEU A 116 27.09 6.89 18.64
CA LEU A 116 28.23 7.64 19.18
C LEU A 116 29.53 7.33 18.42
N TRP A 117 30.38 8.34 18.22
CA TRP A 117 31.77 8.16 17.78
C TRP A 117 32.76 8.12 18.95
N THR A 118 33.88 7.42 18.77
CA THR A 118 35.03 7.48 19.71
C THR A 118 35.92 8.70 19.41
N GLU A 119 36.64 9.23 20.41
CA GLU A 119 37.37 10.52 20.37
C GLU A 119 38.29 10.74 19.14
N ASP A 120 39.02 9.70 18.74
CA ASP A 120 39.98 9.73 17.61
C ASP A 120 39.41 9.11 16.31
N SER A 121 38.11 8.80 16.27
CA SER A 121 37.43 8.08 15.18
C SER A 121 37.59 8.70 13.80
N LEU A 122 37.39 10.01 13.69
CA LEU A 122 37.50 10.76 12.43
C LEU A 122 38.97 10.82 11.98
N LYS A 123 39.89 11.11 12.92
CA LYS A 123 41.34 11.19 12.69
C LYS A 123 41.93 9.86 12.21
N ALA A 124 41.56 8.75 12.85
CA ALA A 124 42.07 7.42 12.50
C ALA A 124 41.69 7.02 11.07
N ARG A 125 40.45 7.30 10.65
CA ARG A 125 39.95 7.00 9.30
C ARG A 125 40.54 7.96 8.25
N MET A 126 40.66 9.25 8.58
CA MET A 126 41.24 10.27 7.69
C MET A 126 42.74 10.08 7.43
N ALA A 127 43.51 9.61 8.43
CA ALA A 127 44.97 9.41 8.32
C ALA A 127 45.38 8.46 7.18
N TRP A 128 44.49 7.56 6.74
CA TRP A 128 44.68 6.71 5.56
C TRP A 128 44.10 7.34 4.28
N LEU A 129 42.91 7.96 4.34
CA LEU A 129 42.24 8.58 3.18
C LEU A 129 43.02 9.74 2.56
N GLU A 130 43.71 10.55 3.36
CA GLU A 130 44.52 11.67 2.86
C GLU A 130 45.74 11.22 2.05
N ARG A 131 46.15 9.94 2.18
CA ARG A 131 47.28 9.35 1.45
C ARG A 131 46.88 8.73 0.12
N GLN A 132 45.59 8.62 -0.18
CA GLN A 132 45.10 7.97 -1.41
C GLN A 132 44.90 8.97 -2.54
N SER A 133 45.34 8.59 -3.74
CA SER A 133 45.07 9.28 -5.00
C SER A 133 43.80 8.80 -5.71
N VAL A 134 43.24 7.66 -5.29
CA VAL A 134 42.04 7.05 -5.86
C VAL A 134 40.83 7.17 -4.92
N PRO A 135 39.60 7.26 -5.46
CA PRO A 135 38.38 7.22 -4.64
C PRO A 135 38.22 5.90 -3.89
N SER A 136 38.38 5.97 -2.57
CA SER A 136 38.35 4.85 -1.62
C SER A 136 37.37 5.07 -0.47
N VAL A 137 37.05 3.98 0.23
CA VAL A 137 36.22 3.88 1.43
C VAL A 137 37.09 3.41 2.60
N VAL A 138 36.97 4.04 3.77
CA VAL A 138 37.60 3.59 5.03
C VAL A 138 36.53 3.37 6.08
N TYR A 139 36.64 2.29 6.84
CA TYR A 139 35.76 2.02 7.97
C TYR A 139 36.50 1.33 9.12
N GLY A 140 36.00 1.52 10.34
CA GLY A 140 36.53 0.87 11.53
C GLY A 140 35.58 -0.17 12.13
N SER A 141 36.02 -0.75 13.24
CA SER A 141 35.18 -1.60 14.08
C SER A 141 34.13 -0.76 14.83
N CYS A 142 33.01 -1.38 15.18
CA CYS A 142 31.87 -0.73 15.83
C CYS A 142 31.22 -1.67 16.84
N ASP A 143 30.99 -1.23 18.05
CA ASP A 143 30.28 -2.01 19.06
C ASP A 143 28.77 -1.83 18.91
N ALA A 144 28.02 -2.93 18.72
CA ALA A 144 26.58 -2.88 18.50
C ALA A 144 25.81 -3.33 19.74
N TYR A 145 24.93 -2.46 20.23
CA TYR A 145 24.04 -2.68 21.36
C TYR A 145 22.58 -2.76 20.89
N ARG A 146 21.73 -3.39 21.71
CA ARG A 146 20.28 -3.43 21.52
C ARG A 146 19.58 -2.95 22.78
N ALA A 147 18.67 -1.99 22.62
CA ALA A 147 17.75 -1.59 23.66
C ALA A 147 16.71 -2.69 23.94
N THR A 148 16.56 -3.00 25.22
CA THR A 148 15.53 -3.86 25.82
C THR A 148 14.80 -3.07 26.91
N GLU A 149 13.75 -3.64 27.49
CA GLU A 149 13.03 -3.02 28.62
C GLU A 149 13.90 -2.94 29.90
N GLU A 150 14.99 -3.73 29.97
CA GLU A 150 15.92 -3.81 31.10
C GLU A 150 17.20 -2.96 30.90
N GLY A 151 17.33 -2.26 29.76
CA GLY A 151 18.50 -1.44 29.42
C GLY A 151 19.14 -1.81 28.08
N GLU A 152 20.46 -1.72 27.99
CA GLU A 152 21.22 -2.03 26.75
C GLU A 152 21.98 -3.36 26.87
N VAL A 153 21.85 -4.20 25.84
CA VAL A 153 22.56 -5.48 25.74
C VAL A 153 23.53 -5.44 24.56
N PHE A 154 24.82 -5.68 24.84
CA PHE A 154 25.84 -5.84 23.79
C PHE A 154 25.50 -7.05 22.91
N GLN A 155 25.42 -6.82 21.59
CA GLN A 155 25.14 -7.87 20.61
C GLN A 155 26.42 -8.46 19.99
N ARG A 156 27.23 -7.60 19.38
CA ARG A 156 28.37 -7.98 18.54
C ARG A 156 29.25 -6.78 18.21
N VAL A 157 30.49 -7.07 17.81
CA VAL A 157 31.31 -6.13 17.06
C VAL A 157 30.93 -6.24 15.57
N LEU A 158 30.79 -5.09 14.91
CA LEU A 158 30.71 -4.91 13.47
C LEU A 158 32.06 -4.37 12.96
N GLY A 159 32.35 -4.55 11.68
CA GLY A 159 33.66 -4.23 11.08
C GLY A 159 34.66 -5.38 11.20
N GLN A 160 35.34 -5.64 10.07
CA GLN A 160 36.43 -6.60 9.88
C GLN A 160 37.05 -6.30 8.50
N GLU A 161 38.17 -6.93 8.14
CA GLU A 161 38.80 -6.79 6.83
C GLU A 161 37.80 -7.00 5.67
N PHE A 162 37.94 -6.17 4.62
CA PHE A 162 36.95 -6.14 3.55
C PHE A 162 36.95 -7.41 2.70
N ASN A 163 35.78 -8.03 2.63
CA ASN A 163 35.49 -9.17 1.78
C ASN A 163 34.11 -8.98 1.14
N TYR A 164 34.10 -8.84 -0.20
CA TYR A 164 32.86 -8.63 -0.96
C TYR A 164 31.94 -9.86 -0.96
N ALA A 165 32.49 -11.08 -0.90
CA ALA A 165 31.70 -12.31 -0.83
C ALA A 165 31.00 -12.48 0.52
N LEU A 166 31.64 -12.04 1.62
CA LEU A 166 30.97 -11.93 2.92
C LEU A 166 29.92 -10.82 2.91
N LEU A 167 30.19 -9.71 2.22
CA LEU A 167 29.24 -8.58 2.17
C LEU A 167 27.95 -9.03 1.49
N LEU A 168 28.04 -9.74 0.36
CA LEU A 168 26.90 -10.35 -0.34
C LEU A 168 26.02 -11.27 0.54
N GLN A 169 26.54 -11.79 1.65
CA GLN A 169 25.79 -12.62 2.61
C GLN A 169 25.11 -11.81 3.72
N GLY A 170 25.51 -10.56 3.93
CA GLY A 170 24.89 -9.65 4.89
C GLY A 170 25.79 -8.48 5.29
N ASN A 171 25.18 -7.37 5.70
CA ASN A 171 25.95 -6.20 6.11
C ASN A 171 26.71 -6.45 7.44
N TYR A 172 28.04 -6.34 7.38
CA TYR A 172 28.93 -6.32 8.54
C TYR A 172 29.64 -4.96 8.72
N ILE A 173 29.37 -3.98 7.85
CA ILE A 173 29.94 -2.64 7.90
C ILE A 173 28.92 -1.71 8.55
N ALA A 174 29.23 -1.18 9.74
CA ALA A 174 28.38 -0.23 10.43
C ALA A 174 28.41 1.13 9.69
N ASN A 175 27.24 1.67 9.35
CA ASN A 175 27.15 2.89 8.54
C ASN A 175 27.92 4.08 9.16
N ASN A 176 27.77 4.28 10.47
CA ASN A 176 28.46 5.35 11.20
C ASN A 176 30.00 5.18 11.29
N SER A 177 30.53 3.98 11.04
CA SER A 177 31.99 3.75 11.05
C SER A 177 32.64 4.07 9.69
N VAL A 178 31.87 4.42 8.65
CA VAL A 178 32.38 4.69 7.29
C VAL A 178 32.73 6.17 7.05
N ILE A 179 33.84 6.40 6.33
CA ILE A 179 34.15 7.64 5.59
C ILE A 179 34.51 7.24 4.15
N HIS A 180 34.08 8.00 3.15
CA HIS A 180 34.50 7.78 1.77
C HIS A 180 34.67 9.07 0.96
N HIS A 181 35.31 8.98 -0.19
CA HIS A 181 35.36 10.07 -1.16
C HIS A 181 33.98 10.37 -1.75
N ALA A 182 33.56 11.63 -1.78
CA ALA A 182 32.27 12.05 -2.37
C ALA A 182 32.15 11.63 -3.85
N ALA A 183 33.27 11.64 -4.59
CA ALA A 183 33.35 11.25 -6.00
C ALA A 183 32.90 9.80 -6.32
N LEU A 184 32.76 8.92 -5.31
CA LEU A 184 32.18 7.58 -5.52
C LEU A 184 30.69 7.65 -5.93
N PHE A 185 29.97 8.68 -5.53
CA PHE A 185 28.56 8.87 -5.91
C PHE A 185 28.36 9.07 -7.41
N GLU A 186 29.28 9.73 -8.11
CA GLU A 186 29.19 9.88 -9.57
C GLU A 186 29.34 8.54 -10.31
N LYS A 187 30.17 7.63 -9.78
CA LYS A 187 30.44 6.33 -10.40
C LYS A 187 29.41 5.26 -10.06
N HIS A 188 28.88 5.27 -8.84
CA HIS A 188 28.08 4.18 -8.27
C HIS A 188 26.67 4.59 -7.83
N GLY A 189 26.35 5.88 -7.86
CA GLY A 189 25.11 6.44 -7.31
C GLY A 189 25.19 6.72 -5.81
N MET A 190 24.31 7.60 -5.33
CA MET A 190 24.12 7.95 -3.91
C MET A 190 23.38 6.83 -3.15
N TYR A 191 22.87 7.08 -1.92
CA TYR A 191 21.97 6.11 -1.28
C TYR A 191 20.73 5.87 -2.17
N ASP A 192 20.17 4.67 -2.10
CA ASP A 192 18.89 4.38 -2.73
C ASP A 192 17.74 4.79 -1.78
N PRO A 193 16.92 5.81 -2.13
CA PRO A 193 15.83 6.29 -1.30
C PRO A 193 14.51 5.54 -1.55
N HIS A 194 14.47 4.51 -2.41
CA HIS A 194 13.25 3.77 -2.72
C HIS A 194 12.69 3.08 -1.45
N VAL A 195 11.37 3.03 -1.29
CA VAL A 195 10.71 2.52 -0.06
C VAL A 195 11.16 1.10 0.33
N VAL A 196 11.43 0.21 -0.64
CA VAL A 196 11.96 -1.15 -0.38
C VAL A 196 13.40 -1.18 0.15
N ALA A 197 14.20 -0.17 -0.19
CA ALA A 197 15.58 -0.05 0.27
C ALA A 197 15.70 0.62 1.64
N ARG A 198 14.64 1.21 2.22
CA ARG A 198 14.71 2.05 3.45
C ARG A 198 15.32 1.38 4.69
N ARG A 199 15.36 0.05 4.76
CA ARG A 199 16.00 -0.73 5.83
C ARG A 199 17.42 -1.23 5.52
N TYR A 200 17.91 -1.00 4.30
CA TYR A 200 19.10 -1.63 3.72
C TYR A 200 19.86 -0.67 2.76
N SER A 201 19.63 0.64 2.87
CA SER A 201 20.12 1.64 1.92
C SER A 201 21.64 1.86 2.04
N ASP A 202 22.19 1.66 3.24
CA ASP A 202 23.63 1.60 3.52
C ASP A 202 24.26 0.34 2.94
N TYR A 203 23.64 -0.81 3.17
CA TYR A 203 24.08 -2.11 2.66
C TYR A 203 24.13 -2.13 1.14
N ASP A 204 23.11 -1.57 0.48
CA ASP A 204 23.10 -1.37 -0.97
C ASP A 204 24.25 -0.46 -1.45
N LEU A 205 24.50 0.65 -0.77
CA LEU A 205 25.60 1.55 -1.12
C LEU A 205 26.97 0.84 -1.03
N TRP A 206 27.20 0.05 0.02
CA TRP A 206 28.41 -0.74 0.19
C TRP A 206 28.53 -1.84 -0.87
N LEU A 207 27.43 -2.48 -1.25
CA LEU A 207 27.39 -3.45 -2.35
C LEU A 207 27.69 -2.80 -3.70
N ARG A 208 27.25 -1.56 -3.95
CA ARG A 208 27.56 -0.84 -5.20
C ARG A 208 29.00 -0.36 -5.25
N PHE A 209 29.49 0.28 -4.18
CA PHE A 209 30.88 0.72 -4.06
C PHE A 209 31.86 -0.47 -4.12
N GLY A 210 31.57 -1.55 -3.40
CA GLY A 210 32.41 -2.75 -3.29
C GLY A 210 32.67 -3.51 -4.60
N ARG A 211 31.95 -3.16 -5.68
CA ARG A 211 32.20 -3.67 -7.04
C ARG A 211 33.56 -3.20 -7.58
N THR A 212 34.00 -1.99 -7.26
CA THR A 212 35.25 -1.42 -7.83
C THR A 212 36.04 -0.43 -6.94
N ALA A 213 35.45 0.09 -5.86
CA ALA A 213 36.15 1.00 -4.95
C ALA A 213 37.08 0.21 -4.02
N GLN A 214 38.20 0.81 -3.63
CA GLN A 214 39.07 0.22 -2.61
C GLN A 214 38.45 0.46 -1.23
N PHE A 215 38.23 -0.62 -0.49
CA PHE A 215 37.81 -0.58 0.91
C PHE A 215 39.00 -0.90 1.80
N GLN A 216 39.20 -0.08 2.83
CA GLN A 216 40.19 -0.31 3.89
C GLN A 216 39.46 -0.38 5.24
N TRP A 217 39.62 -1.52 5.92
CA TRP A 217 39.28 -1.62 7.33
C TRP A 217 40.45 -1.13 8.19
N ILE A 218 40.17 -0.41 9.26
CA ILE A 218 41.14 -0.13 10.33
C ILE A 218 40.75 -0.88 11.60
N ASP A 219 41.72 -1.55 12.22
CA ASP A 219 41.53 -2.31 13.47
C ASP A 219 41.48 -1.36 14.68
N ALA A 220 40.42 -0.55 14.72
CA ALA A 220 40.13 0.43 15.77
C ALA A 220 38.62 0.59 15.91
N THR A 221 38.12 0.58 17.15
CA THR A 221 36.71 0.89 17.44
C THR A 221 36.46 2.37 17.20
N CYS A 222 35.71 2.66 16.15
CA CYS A 222 35.42 4.02 15.68
C CYS A 222 34.05 4.53 16.15
N SER A 223 33.14 3.63 16.53
CA SER A 223 31.77 3.99 16.88
C SER A 223 31.06 2.95 17.74
N VAL A 224 29.93 3.36 18.31
CA VAL A 224 28.95 2.54 19.00
C VAL A 224 27.61 2.75 18.30
N VAL A 225 26.90 1.66 17.98
CA VAL A 225 25.54 1.72 17.43
C VAL A 225 24.49 1.20 18.40
N ARG A 226 23.32 1.84 18.40
CA ARG A 226 22.13 1.36 19.11
C ARG A 226 21.11 0.80 18.15
N SER A 227 20.35 -0.20 18.60
CA SER A 227 19.31 -0.82 17.81
C SER A 227 18.05 -1.04 18.64
N ASN A 228 16.90 -1.10 17.97
CA ASN A 228 15.56 -1.24 18.57
C ASN A 228 15.06 0.01 19.33
N MET A 229 15.60 1.19 19.04
CA MET A 229 15.15 2.47 19.61
C MET A 229 13.72 2.84 19.16
N GLU A 230 13.08 3.73 19.92
CA GLU A 230 11.81 4.36 19.49
C GLU A 230 12.05 5.29 18.28
N ASN A 231 11.06 5.41 17.40
CA ASN A 231 11.14 6.10 16.09
C ASN A 231 12.22 5.53 15.13
N SER A 232 12.80 4.35 15.42
CA SER A 232 13.79 3.71 14.55
C SER A 232 13.13 2.77 13.54
N LEU A 233 13.50 2.90 12.25
CA LEU A 233 13.04 1.99 11.18
C LEU A 233 13.36 0.51 11.46
N GLY A 234 14.37 0.23 12.30
CA GLY A 234 14.71 -1.11 12.73
C GLY A 234 13.60 -1.81 13.55
N ARG A 235 12.81 -1.02 14.28
CA ARG A 235 11.67 -1.41 15.12
C ARG A 235 10.34 -1.30 14.36
N ASP A 236 10.14 -0.19 13.64
CA ASP A 236 8.82 0.16 13.09
C ASP A 236 8.49 -0.51 11.74
N ILE A 237 9.51 -0.90 10.97
CA ILE A 237 9.34 -1.49 9.64
C ILE A 237 9.77 -2.97 9.65
N ARG A 238 8.92 -3.87 9.18
CA ARG A 238 9.27 -5.29 9.00
C ARG A 238 10.40 -5.46 7.99
N ALA A 239 11.35 -6.33 8.28
CA ALA A 239 12.39 -6.72 7.34
C ALA A 239 11.88 -7.76 6.33
N ASP A 240 11.99 -7.49 5.02
CA ASP A 240 11.86 -8.47 3.94
C ASP A 240 13.15 -8.50 3.10
N PHE A 241 14.12 -9.27 3.60
CA PHE A 241 15.41 -9.42 2.93
C PHE A 241 15.29 -10.11 1.55
N THR A 242 14.23 -10.90 1.31
CA THR A 242 14.04 -11.61 0.03
C THR A 242 13.60 -10.62 -1.06
N ARG A 243 12.57 -9.81 -0.77
CA ARG A 243 12.09 -8.75 -1.67
C ARG A 243 13.18 -7.71 -1.91
N THR A 244 13.86 -7.26 -0.86
CA THR A 244 15.01 -6.35 -1.00
C THR A 244 16.12 -6.99 -1.84
N SER A 245 16.55 -8.23 -1.58
CA SER A 245 17.63 -8.86 -2.34
C SER A 245 17.32 -9.09 -3.82
N LYS A 246 16.05 -9.30 -4.19
CA LYS A 246 15.61 -9.29 -5.60
C LYS A 246 15.72 -7.89 -6.20
N TYR A 247 15.29 -6.87 -5.45
CA TYR A 247 15.31 -5.46 -5.85
C TYR A 247 16.74 -4.91 -6.03
N LEU A 248 17.69 -5.25 -5.15
CA LEU A 248 19.09 -4.79 -5.25
C LEU A 248 19.81 -5.28 -6.52
N GLN A 249 19.28 -6.30 -7.19
CA GLN A 249 19.79 -6.83 -8.45
C GLN A 249 19.18 -6.17 -9.71
N ILE A 250 18.37 -5.13 -9.53
CA ILE A 250 17.91 -4.24 -10.61
C ILE A 250 18.98 -3.18 -10.83
N ASP A 251 19.42 -3.02 -12.09
CA ASP A 251 20.34 -1.96 -12.48
C ASP A 251 19.67 -0.58 -12.38
N ARG A 252 20.32 0.29 -11.60
CA ARG A 252 19.81 1.62 -11.25
C ARG A 252 20.89 2.60 -10.80
N ASP A 253 22.17 2.19 -10.72
CA ASP A 253 23.31 3.01 -10.27
C ASP A 253 23.32 4.39 -10.97
N ARG A 254 23.12 4.43 -12.30
CA ARG A 254 23.04 5.68 -13.08
C ARG A 254 21.86 6.58 -12.70
N LYS A 255 20.72 6.01 -12.31
CA LYS A 255 19.54 6.79 -11.87
C LYS A 255 19.75 7.41 -10.48
N LEU A 256 20.64 6.82 -9.69
CA LEU A 256 21.03 7.29 -8.35
C LEU A 256 22.22 8.27 -8.38
N SER A 257 22.80 8.61 -9.54
CA SER A 257 23.89 9.60 -9.61
C SER A 257 23.39 11.00 -9.22
N PRO A 258 24.26 11.88 -8.67
CA PRO A 258 23.87 13.24 -8.27
C PRO A 258 23.12 14.02 -9.35
N SER A 259 23.54 13.86 -10.62
CA SER A 259 22.95 14.49 -11.80
C SER A 259 21.57 13.96 -12.22
N ASN A 260 21.16 12.76 -11.78
CA ASN A 260 19.89 12.13 -12.18
C ASN A 260 18.91 11.91 -11.02
N ILE A 261 19.40 11.90 -9.77
CA ILE A 261 18.62 11.46 -8.62
C ILE A 261 17.35 12.29 -8.38
N ALA A 262 17.33 13.57 -8.76
CA ALA A 262 16.16 14.44 -8.67
C ALA A 262 14.90 13.86 -9.37
N HIS A 263 15.07 13.08 -10.44
CA HIS A 263 13.99 12.44 -11.18
C HIS A 263 13.68 11.00 -10.72
N TYR A 264 14.38 10.50 -9.70
CA TYR A 264 14.19 9.15 -9.18
C TYR A 264 12.87 9.03 -8.43
N ASP A 265 12.02 8.08 -8.83
CA ASP A 265 10.75 7.82 -8.16
C ASP A 265 10.94 6.91 -6.94
N LEU A 266 10.38 7.33 -5.79
CA LEU A 266 10.59 6.69 -4.50
C LEU A 266 9.71 5.44 -4.27
N ILE A 267 8.69 5.22 -5.12
CA ILE A 267 7.65 4.18 -4.97
C ILE A 267 7.35 3.38 -6.26
N SER A 268 8.05 3.63 -7.37
CA SER A 268 7.73 3.02 -8.67
C SER A 268 8.36 1.63 -8.87
N ALA A 269 7.51 0.62 -8.98
CA ALA A 269 7.91 -0.73 -9.38
C ALA A 269 7.92 -0.97 -10.91
N GLU A 270 7.97 0.06 -11.76
CA GLU A 270 7.92 -0.11 -13.23
C GLU A 270 9.08 -0.93 -13.78
N SER A 271 10.30 -0.68 -13.32
CA SER A 271 11.51 -1.39 -13.79
C SER A 271 11.65 -2.81 -13.22
N TRP A 272 10.65 -3.32 -12.49
CA TRP A 272 10.74 -4.59 -11.76
C TRP A 272 10.31 -5.82 -12.57
N ARG A 273 9.55 -5.64 -13.66
CA ARG A 273 8.88 -6.74 -14.39
C ARG A 273 9.80 -7.89 -14.84
N ASN A 274 11.10 -7.64 -15.02
CA ASN A 274 12.09 -8.66 -15.39
C ASN A 274 12.58 -9.53 -14.19
N ARG A 275 12.19 -9.19 -12.96
CA ARG A 275 12.67 -9.78 -11.69
C ARG A 275 11.53 -10.19 -10.74
N PHE A 276 10.38 -9.52 -10.87
CA PHE A 276 9.19 -9.70 -10.04
C PHE A 276 7.99 -9.98 -10.92
N SER A 277 7.17 -10.94 -10.50
CA SER A 277 5.85 -11.17 -11.08
C SER A 277 4.88 -10.02 -10.77
N ASP A 278 3.83 -9.87 -11.57
CA ASP A 278 2.76 -8.90 -11.27
C ASP A 278 2.09 -9.16 -9.91
N GLY A 279 2.15 -10.41 -9.41
CA GLY A 279 1.70 -10.77 -8.08
C GLY A 279 2.51 -10.07 -6.98
N GLU A 280 3.83 -10.17 -7.06
CA GLU A 280 4.76 -9.55 -6.12
C GLU A 280 4.74 -8.02 -6.22
N ILE A 281 4.59 -7.46 -7.44
CA ILE A 281 4.47 -6.01 -7.64
C ILE A 281 3.20 -5.46 -6.95
N ARG A 282 2.05 -6.14 -7.09
CA ARG A 282 0.81 -5.75 -6.39
C ARG A 282 0.89 -5.95 -4.88
N GLU A 283 1.61 -6.97 -4.42
CA GLU A 283 1.84 -7.20 -2.99
C GLU A 283 2.71 -6.07 -2.42
N TYR A 284 3.79 -5.67 -3.08
CA TYR A 284 4.58 -4.48 -2.73
C TYR A 284 3.71 -3.21 -2.63
N TYR A 285 2.84 -2.94 -3.62
CA TYR A 285 1.96 -1.78 -3.54
C TYR A 285 0.98 -1.85 -2.35
N ARG A 286 0.39 -3.02 -2.09
CA ARG A 286 -0.59 -3.22 -1.01
C ARG A 286 0.04 -3.20 0.38
N GLU A 287 1.21 -3.81 0.56
CA GLU A 287 1.85 -4.03 1.86
C GLU A 287 2.89 -2.96 2.23
N GLU A 288 3.48 -2.25 1.26
CA GLU A 288 4.51 -1.25 1.52
C GLU A 288 4.23 0.13 0.94
N ALA A 289 4.00 0.26 -0.37
CA ALA A 289 3.91 1.58 -1.00
C ALA A 289 2.67 2.37 -0.55
N LEU A 290 1.48 1.74 -0.58
CA LEU A 290 0.25 2.39 -0.15
C LEU A 290 0.25 2.72 1.36
N PRO A 291 0.67 1.81 2.27
CA PRO A 291 0.86 2.14 3.69
C PRO A 291 1.88 3.25 3.93
N PHE A 292 2.96 3.33 3.13
CA PHE A 292 3.94 4.41 3.20
C PHE A 292 3.29 5.75 2.81
N VAL A 293 2.75 5.90 1.60
CA VAL A 293 2.14 7.19 1.19
C VAL A 293 0.96 7.57 2.09
N SER A 294 0.24 6.61 2.66
CA SER A 294 -0.85 6.88 3.63
C SER A 294 -0.38 7.54 4.94
N LYS A 295 0.91 7.44 5.29
CA LYS A 295 1.54 8.09 6.47
C LYS A 295 2.46 9.25 6.13
N PHE A 296 2.99 9.31 4.92
CA PHE A 296 4.01 10.27 4.47
C PHE A 296 3.51 11.00 3.21
N ASN A 297 2.26 11.52 3.26
CA ASN A 297 1.56 12.12 2.11
C ASN A 297 1.85 13.62 1.87
N ASP A 298 2.61 14.31 2.72
CA ASP A 298 2.80 15.78 2.61
C ASP A 298 3.49 16.24 1.32
N TYR A 299 4.23 15.33 0.67
CA TYR A 299 4.88 15.54 -0.63
C TYR A 299 4.12 14.90 -1.80
N CYS A 300 2.95 14.32 -1.57
CA CYS A 300 2.16 13.65 -2.59
C CYS A 300 0.94 14.49 -3.00
N THR A 301 0.74 14.66 -4.29
CA THR A 301 -0.54 15.10 -4.85
C THR A 301 -1.62 14.01 -4.65
N SER A 302 -2.90 14.41 -4.71
CA SER A 302 -4.02 13.46 -4.66
C SER A 302 -3.96 12.42 -5.80
N THR A 303 -3.44 12.82 -6.97
CA THR A 303 -3.26 11.94 -8.13
C THR A 303 -2.21 10.87 -7.85
N GLU A 304 -1.04 11.23 -7.30
CA GLU A 304 0.01 10.26 -6.95
C GLU A 304 -0.42 9.27 -5.86
N MET A 305 -1.19 9.72 -4.87
CA MET A 305 -1.75 8.82 -3.88
C MET A 305 -2.76 7.84 -4.52
N ALA A 306 -3.58 8.30 -5.47
CA ALA A 306 -4.49 7.43 -6.22
C ALA A 306 -3.74 6.44 -7.12
N VAL A 307 -2.62 6.87 -7.72
CA VAL A 307 -1.70 6.01 -8.48
C VAL A 307 -1.13 4.89 -7.60
N ALA A 308 -0.60 5.23 -6.42
CA ALA A 308 -0.06 4.25 -5.46
C ALA A 308 -1.13 3.23 -5.03
N ALA A 309 -2.37 3.68 -4.78
CA ALA A 309 -3.50 2.81 -4.50
C ALA A 309 -3.92 1.96 -5.71
N SER A 310 -3.81 2.47 -6.95
CA SER A 310 -4.09 1.70 -8.17
C SER A 310 -3.11 0.55 -8.38
N GLY A 311 -1.86 0.70 -7.91
CA GLY A 311 -0.83 -0.35 -8.01
C GLY A 311 -1.13 -1.61 -7.18
N ALA A 312 -2.01 -1.53 -6.17
CA ALA A 312 -2.45 -2.69 -5.39
C ALA A 312 -3.45 -3.58 -6.16
N MET A 313 -4.09 -3.02 -7.19
CA MET A 313 -5.20 -3.60 -7.93
C MET A 313 -4.73 -4.55 -9.05
N GLN A 314 -5.59 -5.47 -9.51
CA GLN A 314 -5.27 -6.39 -10.61
C GLN A 314 -5.27 -5.68 -11.98
N HIS A 315 -4.13 -5.71 -12.67
CA HIS A 315 -4.03 -5.20 -14.04
C HIS A 315 -5.01 -5.91 -14.99
N ARG A 316 -5.67 -5.15 -15.87
CA ARG A 316 -6.62 -5.63 -16.88
C ARG A 316 -6.27 -5.12 -18.28
N ARG A 317 -6.30 -6.01 -19.26
CA ARG A 317 -6.13 -5.72 -20.69
C ARG A 317 -7.52 -5.60 -21.32
N VAL A 318 -7.88 -4.38 -21.74
CA VAL A 318 -9.24 -4.03 -22.18
C VAL A 318 -9.27 -3.84 -23.70
N LEU A 319 -10.01 -4.69 -24.40
CA LEU A 319 -10.33 -4.50 -25.81
C LEU A 319 -11.53 -3.55 -25.94
N VAL A 320 -11.43 -2.50 -26.75
CA VAL A 320 -12.51 -1.55 -27.01
C VAL A 320 -12.90 -1.61 -28.48
N SER A 321 -14.15 -2.01 -28.75
CA SER A 321 -14.70 -2.14 -30.10
C SER A 321 -15.76 -1.08 -30.39
N LYS A 322 -15.69 -0.44 -31.56
CA LYS A 322 -16.67 0.53 -32.09
C LYS A 322 -16.62 0.50 -33.64
N PRO A 323 -17.71 0.81 -34.38
CA PRO A 323 -17.68 0.91 -35.84
C PRO A 323 -16.45 1.66 -36.42
N ASP A 324 -16.19 2.88 -35.91
CA ASP A 324 -15.02 3.69 -36.23
C ASP A 324 -14.57 4.51 -34.99
N TYR A 325 -13.32 4.97 -34.99
CA TYR A 325 -12.77 5.79 -33.91
C TYR A 325 -13.41 7.18 -33.87
N SER A 326 -13.62 7.73 -32.67
CA SER A 326 -14.19 9.07 -32.48
C SER A 326 -13.83 9.61 -31.10
N THR A 327 -13.95 10.93 -30.91
CA THR A 327 -13.72 11.64 -29.63
C THR A 327 -14.39 11.00 -28.41
N SER A 328 -15.53 10.33 -28.56
CA SER A 328 -16.21 9.66 -27.44
C SER A 328 -15.45 8.43 -26.92
N VAL A 329 -14.57 7.80 -27.72
CA VAL A 329 -13.63 6.75 -27.25
C VAL A 329 -12.57 7.39 -26.34
N ASP A 330 -12.12 8.60 -26.66
CA ASP A 330 -11.17 9.35 -25.83
C ASP A 330 -11.80 9.65 -24.46
N VAL A 331 -13.05 10.15 -24.45
CA VAL A 331 -13.80 10.40 -23.22
C VAL A 331 -14.04 9.12 -22.43
N THR A 332 -14.57 8.05 -23.04
CA THR A 332 -14.98 6.85 -22.29
C THR A 332 -13.80 6.08 -21.69
N ILE A 333 -12.66 5.98 -22.39
CA ILE A 333 -11.53 5.13 -21.97
C ILE A 333 -10.21 5.89 -21.88
N ARG A 334 -9.80 6.64 -22.91
CA ARG A 334 -8.42 7.20 -22.90
C ARG A 334 -8.19 8.28 -21.85
N ASN A 335 -9.21 9.03 -21.44
CA ASN A 335 -9.10 9.98 -20.34
C ASN A 335 -8.65 9.30 -19.03
N PHE A 336 -9.04 8.04 -18.82
CA PHE A 336 -8.64 7.25 -17.66
C PHE A 336 -7.31 6.52 -17.90
N GLU A 337 -7.10 5.96 -19.09
CA GLU A 337 -5.85 5.26 -19.43
C GLU A 337 -4.63 6.19 -19.38
N ARG A 338 -4.80 7.45 -19.80
CA ARG A 338 -3.76 8.50 -19.84
C ARG A 338 -3.48 9.16 -18.50
N LEU A 339 -4.16 8.80 -17.42
CA LEU A 339 -3.82 9.31 -16.08
C LEU A 339 -2.39 8.90 -15.72
N GLU A 340 -1.53 9.88 -15.45
CA GLU A 340 -0.09 9.64 -15.23
C GLU A 340 0.11 8.59 -14.13
N GLY A 341 0.90 7.55 -14.42
CA GLY A 341 1.26 6.51 -13.47
C GLY A 341 0.19 5.47 -13.14
N GLN A 342 -1.06 5.56 -13.63
CA GLN A 342 -2.09 4.56 -13.34
C GLN A 342 -1.68 3.15 -13.79
N ARG A 343 -2.05 2.11 -13.03
CA ARG A 343 -1.63 0.72 -13.29
C ARG A 343 -2.75 -0.30 -13.36
N GLY A 344 -4.01 0.12 -13.22
CA GLY A 344 -5.14 -0.80 -13.14
C GLY A 344 -5.53 -1.41 -14.47
N PHE A 345 -5.35 -0.70 -15.59
CA PHE A 345 -5.66 -1.27 -16.90
C PHE A 345 -4.88 -0.64 -18.06
N THR A 346 -4.90 -1.32 -19.20
CA THR A 346 -4.48 -0.83 -20.52
C THR A 346 -5.61 -1.07 -21.53
N SER A 347 -5.67 -0.28 -22.60
CA SER A 347 -6.72 -0.38 -23.62
C SER A 347 -6.20 -0.51 -25.05
N THR A 348 -6.81 -1.42 -25.80
CA THR A 348 -6.56 -1.61 -27.24
C THR A 348 -7.84 -1.32 -27.99
N PHE A 349 -7.81 -0.31 -28.87
CA PHE A 349 -8.93 -0.01 -29.75
C PHE A 349 -8.87 -0.85 -31.03
N VAL A 350 -9.98 -1.48 -31.40
CA VAL A 350 -10.14 -2.20 -32.68
C VAL A 350 -11.47 -1.79 -33.30
N ARG A 351 -11.51 -1.58 -34.62
CA ARG A 351 -12.78 -1.27 -35.30
C ARG A 351 -13.66 -2.51 -35.36
N GLU A 352 -14.97 -2.36 -35.23
CA GLU A 352 -15.93 -3.46 -35.23
C GLU A 352 -15.76 -4.42 -36.43
N ARG A 353 -15.45 -3.87 -37.60
CA ARG A 353 -15.19 -4.65 -38.84
C ARG A 353 -13.90 -5.48 -38.82
N ASP A 354 -12.93 -5.12 -37.98
CA ASP A 354 -11.63 -5.79 -37.90
C ASP A 354 -11.63 -6.89 -36.82
N ILE A 355 -12.58 -6.86 -35.86
CA ILE A 355 -12.72 -7.83 -34.75
C ILE A 355 -12.63 -9.30 -35.20
N PRO A 356 -13.25 -9.76 -36.29
CA PRO A 356 -13.16 -11.16 -36.73
C PRO A 356 -11.74 -11.63 -37.10
N SER A 357 -10.78 -10.71 -37.23
CA SER A 357 -9.38 -10.97 -37.57
C SER A 357 -8.37 -10.61 -36.48
N PHE A 358 -8.84 -10.07 -35.35
CA PHE A 358 -7.99 -9.64 -34.24
C PHE A 358 -7.72 -10.78 -33.25
N ASP A 359 -6.48 -10.94 -32.79
CA ASP A 359 -6.18 -11.93 -31.75
C ASP A 359 -6.56 -11.42 -30.37
N THR A 360 -7.56 -12.06 -29.78
CA THR A 360 -8.09 -11.76 -28.45
C THR A 360 -7.41 -12.53 -27.32
N SER A 361 -6.36 -13.32 -27.61
CA SER A 361 -5.66 -14.14 -26.60
C SER A 361 -5.11 -13.36 -25.40
N ASP A 362 -4.75 -12.09 -25.60
CA ASP A 362 -4.22 -11.18 -24.58
C ASP A 362 -5.31 -10.29 -23.94
N THR A 363 -6.60 -10.58 -24.16
CA THR A 363 -7.72 -9.75 -23.65
C THR A 363 -8.34 -10.33 -22.38
N ASP A 364 -8.48 -9.51 -21.33
CA ASP A 364 -9.23 -9.89 -20.12
C ASP A 364 -10.70 -9.49 -20.24
N ILE A 365 -10.96 -8.28 -20.77
CA ILE A 365 -12.30 -7.68 -20.89
C ILE A 365 -12.48 -7.07 -22.27
N ALA A 366 -13.62 -7.32 -22.90
CA ALA A 366 -14.07 -6.62 -24.10
C ALA A 366 -15.16 -5.58 -23.76
N ILE A 367 -15.06 -4.39 -24.34
CA ILE A 367 -16.08 -3.34 -24.32
C ILE A 367 -16.64 -3.18 -25.73
N LEU A 368 -17.92 -3.51 -25.88
CA LEU A 368 -18.71 -3.31 -27.08
C LEU A 368 -19.35 -1.92 -27.02
N TYR A 369 -18.70 -0.94 -27.63
CA TYR A 369 -19.07 0.46 -27.48
C TYR A 369 -19.90 0.96 -28.67
N ARG A 370 -21.23 1.01 -28.49
CA ARG A 370 -22.22 1.32 -29.55
C ARG A 370 -22.06 0.49 -30.84
N THR A 371 -21.63 -0.76 -30.72
CA THR A 371 -21.49 -1.71 -31.85
C THR A 371 -22.85 -2.25 -32.30
N VAL A 372 -22.99 -2.63 -33.57
CA VAL A 372 -24.31 -2.92 -34.17
C VAL A 372 -24.42 -4.26 -34.92
N GLY A 373 -23.33 -5.01 -35.07
CA GLY A 373 -23.30 -6.28 -35.77
C GLY A 373 -22.06 -7.13 -35.47
N LEU A 374 -20.97 -6.95 -36.22
CA LEU A 374 -19.86 -7.93 -36.34
C LEU A 374 -19.11 -8.24 -35.04
N ALA A 375 -19.26 -7.41 -33.99
CA ALA A 375 -18.67 -7.69 -32.69
C ALA A 375 -19.39 -8.79 -31.88
N GLU A 376 -20.50 -9.35 -32.38
CA GLU A 376 -21.26 -10.46 -31.77
C GLU A 376 -20.38 -11.69 -31.44
N LYS A 377 -19.28 -11.92 -32.17
CA LYS A 377 -18.28 -12.96 -31.87
C LYS A 377 -17.64 -12.85 -30.48
N LEU A 378 -17.59 -11.65 -29.88
CA LEU A 378 -17.02 -11.44 -28.54
C LEU A 378 -18.01 -11.78 -27.42
N VAL A 379 -19.30 -11.96 -27.73
CA VAL A 379 -20.36 -12.27 -26.77
C VAL A 379 -21.02 -13.64 -26.96
N THR A 380 -20.90 -14.25 -28.14
CA THR A 380 -21.58 -15.52 -28.47
C THR A 380 -20.62 -16.72 -28.65
N GLY A 381 -21.14 -17.92 -28.36
CA GLY A 381 -20.55 -19.19 -28.79
C GLY A 381 -19.30 -19.70 -28.05
N THR A 382 -18.73 -20.77 -28.60
CA THR A 382 -17.50 -21.44 -28.12
C THR A 382 -16.22 -20.64 -28.38
N GLU A 383 -16.28 -19.58 -29.20
CA GLU A 383 -15.14 -18.72 -29.54
C GLU A 383 -14.77 -17.71 -28.43
N ARG A 384 -15.64 -17.51 -27.42
CA ARG A 384 -15.51 -16.47 -26.38
C ARG A 384 -14.27 -16.58 -25.46
N LYS A 385 -13.51 -17.69 -25.50
CA LYS A 385 -12.19 -17.89 -24.84
C LYS A 385 -12.05 -17.41 -23.38
N GLY A 386 -13.14 -17.35 -22.61
CA GLY A 386 -13.13 -16.84 -21.22
C GLY A 386 -13.08 -15.32 -21.07
N ILE A 387 -13.22 -14.56 -22.16
CA ILE A 387 -13.24 -13.10 -22.14
C ILE A 387 -14.56 -12.61 -21.56
N SER A 388 -14.48 -11.74 -20.56
CA SER A 388 -15.66 -11.07 -19.99
C SER A 388 -16.04 -9.87 -20.85
N CYS A 389 -17.33 -9.63 -21.08
CA CYS A 389 -17.77 -8.63 -22.06
C CYS A 389 -18.81 -7.66 -21.48
N ALA A 390 -18.60 -6.36 -21.71
CA ALA A 390 -19.55 -5.31 -21.38
C ALA A 390 -20.03 -4.57 -22.63
N TYR A 391 -21.33 -4.30 -22.73
CA TYR A 391 -21.86 -3.39 -23.76
C TYR A 391 -22.03 -1.98 -23.19
N LEU A 392 -21.45 -0.97 -23.83
CA LEU A 392 -21.37 0.40 -23.30
C LEU A 392 -22.13 1.41 -24.18
N MET A 393 -22.89 2.30 -23.54
CA MET A 393 -23.65 3.38 -24.19
C MET A 393 -23.61 4.69 -23.39
N ASP A 394 -23.20 5.76 -24.06
CA ASP A 394 -23.29 7.15 -23.59
C ASP A 394 -24.37 7.98 -24.31
N ASP A 395 -24.81 7.54 -25.50
CA ASP A 395 -26.09 7.95 -26.12
C ASP A 395 -27.03 6.74 -26.21
N ASN A 396 -28.33 6.99 -26.08
CA ASN A 396 -29.35 5.95 -26.09
C ASN A 396 -29.71 5.45 -27.50
N MET A 397 -28.81 4.67 -28.12
CA MET A 397 -28.99 3.97 -29.41
C MET A 397 -30.33 3.22 -29.54
N LEU A 398 -30.90 2.68 -28.46
CA LEU A 398 -32.22 2.01 -28.49
C LEU A 398 -33.37 2.99 -28.77
N ARG A 399 -33.20 4.25 -28.40
CA ARG A 399 -34.19 5.34 -28.54
C ARG A 399 -33.81 6.38 -29.60
N PHE A 400 -32.61 6.31 -30.16
CA PHE A 400 -32.05 7.38 -31.00
C PHE A 400 -32.82 7.61 -32.32
N HIS A 401 -33.60 6.62 -32.77
CA HIS A 401 -34.56 6.74 -33.87
C HIS A 401 -35.73 7.72 -33.58
N GLU A 402 -35.97 8.10 -32.32
CA GLU A 402 -36.96 9.09 -31.92
C GLU A 402 -36.55 10.54 -32.28
N VAL A 403 -35.24 10.80 -32.42
CA VAL A 403 -34.70 12.16 -32.62
C VAL A 403 -34.94 12.68 -34.04
N GLY A 404 -34.92 11.80 -35.04
CA GLY A 404 -35.07 12.20 -36.44
C GLY A 404 -34.98 11.04 -37.45
N PRO A 405 -35.51 11.24 -38.67
CA PRO A 405 -35.56 10.22 -39.72
C PRO A 405 -34.19 9.70 -40.17
N GLU A 406 -33.12 10.47 -39.96
CA GLU A 406 -31.72 10.08 -40.21
C GLU A 406 -31.25 8.90 -39.35
N HIS A 407 -31.97 8.56 -38.28
CA HIS A 407 -31.69 7.44 -37.38
C HIS A 407 -32.63 6.24 -37.57
N SER A 408 -33.45 6.26 -38.63
CA SER A 408 -34.36 5.17 -39.00
C SER A 408 -33.67 3.81 -39.21
N SER A 409 -32.38 3.78 -39.59
CA SER A 409 -31.60 2.54 -39.78
C SER A 409 -31.43 1.70 -38.49
N ILE A 410 -31.56 2.32 -37.32
CA ILE A 410 -31.49 1.68 -35.99
C ILE A 410 -32.85 1.68 -35.27
N ALA A 411 -33.96 1.87 -35.98
CA ALA A 411 -35.30 1.79 -35.41
C ALA A 411 -35.70 0.33 -35.04
N PRO A 412 -36.64 0.13 -34.09
CA PRO A 412 -37.17 -1.18 -33.78
C PRO A 412 -37.63 -1.95 -35.03
N GLY A 413 -37.22 -3.22 -35.14
CA GLY A 413 -37.49 -4.05 -36.30
C GLY A 413 -36.42 -4.03 -37.41
N THR A 414 -35.44 -3.11 -37.38
CA THR A 414 -34.30 -3.17 -38.32
C THR A 414 -33.28 -4.25 -37.92
N PRO A 415 -32.41 -4.70 -38.87
CA PRO A 415 -31.30 -5.59 -38.54
C PRO A 415 -30.34 -5.01 -37.50
N ALA A 416 -30.03 -3.71 -37.57
CA ALA A 416 -29.11 -3.05 -36.64
C ALA A 416 -29.69 -2.98 -35.21
N TYR A 417 -30.99 -2.70 -35.06
CA TYR A 417 -31.63 -2.74 -33.74
C TYR A 417 -31.58 -4.16 -33.13
N ARG A 418 -31.83 -5.20 -33.94
CA ARG A 418 -31.65 -6.60 -33.50
C ARG A 418 -30.22 -6.90 -33.06
N GLY A 419 -29.22 -6.44 -33.80
CA GLY A 419 -27.80 -6.60 -33.45
C GLY A 419 -27.41 -5.88 -32.15
N ILE A 420 -27.94 -4.69 -31.91
CA ILE A 420 -27.77 -3.95 -30.64
C ILE A 420 -28.37 -4.76 -29.47
N VAL A 421 -29.64 -5.18 -29.59
CA VAL A 421 -30.33 -5.94 -28.53
C VAL A 421 -29.63 -7.28 -28.26
N ALA A 422 -29.21 -8.01 -29.29
CA ALA A 422 -28.48 -9.27 -29.14
C ALA A 422 -27.17 -9.09 -28.34
N GLN A 423 -26.38 -8.07 -28.65
CA GLN A 423 -25.13 -7.78 -27.94
C GLN A 423 -25.37 -7.32 -26.49
N ILE A 424 -26.42 -6.53 -26.23
CA ILE A 424 -26.84 -6.14 -24.88
C ILE A 424 -27.21 -7.37 -24.05
N THR A 425 -28.05 -8.26 -24.58
CA THR A 425 -28.50 -9.48 -23.89
C THR A 425 -27.37 -10.50 -23.68
N ALA A 426 -26.41 -10.60 -24.59
CA ALA A 426 -25.32 -11.59 -24.51
C ALA A 426 -24.08 -11.14 -23.71
N SER A 427 -23.97 -9.85 -23.37
CA SER A 427 -22.89 -9.31 -22.53
C SER A 427 -23.04 -9.71 -21.06
N ASP A 428 -21.92 -9.83 -20.33
CA ASP A 428 -21.95 -10.12 -18.89
C ASP A 428 -22.50 -8.95 -18.08
N ALA A 429 -22.18 -7.73 -18.50
CA ALA A 429 -22.66 -6.49 -17.92
C ALA A 429 -22.98 -5.44 -18.99
N VAL A 430 -23.69 -4.38 -18.62
CA VAL A 430 -24.00 -3.26 -19.51
C VAL A 430 -23.75 -1.93 -18.81
N ILE A 431 -23.07 -1.00 -19.48
CA ILE A 431 -22.54 0.24 -18.87
C ILE A 431 -23.20 1.46 -19.51
N GLY A 432 -23.93 2.25 -18.72
CA GLY A 432 -24.70 3.41 -19.18
C GLY A 432 -24.29 4.72 -18.51
N TYR A 433 -24.40 5.84 -19.23
CA TYR A 433 -24.08 7.19 -18.71
C TYR A 433 -25.28 8.03 -18.24
N SER A 434 -26.50 7.50 -18.30
CA SER A 434 -27.72 8.13 -17.76
C SER A 434 -28.66 7.06 -17.20
N ASP A 435 -29.52 7.44 -16.25
CA ASP A 435 -30.45 6.49 -15.65
C ASP A 435 -31.48 5.97 -16.68
N GLN A 436 -31.83 6.79 -17.67
CA GLN A 436 -32.68 6.43 -18.80
C GLN A 436 -32.08 5.28 -19.63
N ILE A 437 -30.77 5.34 -19.93
CA ILE A 437 -30.03 4.26 -20.60
C ILE A 437 -30.01 3.00 -19.73
N ILE A 438 -29.80 3.15 -18.43
CA ILE A 438 -29.75 2.04 -17.46
C ILE A 438 -31.11 1.34 -17.34
N ASP A 439 -32.22 2.08 -17.38
CA ASP A 439 -33.56 1.51 -17.34
C ASP A 439 -33.95 0.85 -18.67
N ASP A 440 -33.56 1.40 -19.82
CA ASP A 440 -33.72 0.72 -21.11
C ASP A 440 -32.89 -0.57 -21.16
N PHE A 441 -31.65 -0.56 -20.67
CA PHE A 441 -30.79 -1.74 -20.56
C PHE A 441 -31.40 -2.87 -19.74
N LYS A 442 -32.00 -2.58 -18.58
CA LYS A 442 -32.63 -3.58 -17.69
C LYS A 442 -33.75 -4.39 -18.35
N THR A 443 -34.33 -3.88 -19.45
CA THR A 443 -35.29 -4.63 -20.29
C THR A 443 -34.67 -5.88 -20.91
N TYR A 444 -33.36 -5.86 -21.16
CA TYR A 444 -32.62 -6.87 -21.93
C TYR A 444 -31.48 -7.54 -21.16
N ASN A 445 -30.89 -6.84 -20.17
CA ASN A 445 -29.81 -7.33 -19.33
C ASN A 445 -29.89 -6.68 -17.92
N PRO A 446 -30.08 -7.46 -16.84
CA PRO A 446 -30.23 -6.91 -15.49
C PRO A 446 -28.91 -6.39 -14.88
N HIS A 447 -27.74 -6.75 -15.44
CA HIS A 447 -26.42 -6.43 -14.90
C HIS A 447 -25.95 -5.03 -15.31
N ALA A 448 -26.79 -4.03 -15.05
CA ALA A 448 -26.58 -2.65 -15.49
C ALA A 448 -25.76 -1.84 -14.48
N ILE A 449 -24.68 -1.19 -14.97
CA ILE A 449 -23.72 -0.39 -14.21
C ILE A 449 -23.78 1.07 -14.68
N ARG A 450 -24.03 1.99 -13.76
CA ARG A 450 -24.16 3.43 -14.05
C ARG A 450 -22.85 4.18 -13.74
N LEU A 451 -22.20 4.73 -14.77
CA LEU A 451 -21.01 5.60 -14.67
C LEU A 451 -21.34 7.03 -15.12
N ASN A 452 -20.63 8.05 -14.63
CA ASN A 452 -20.78 9.40 -15.19
C ASN A 452 -19.95 9.56 -16.48
N THR A 453 -20.28 10.60 -17.25
CA THR A 453 -19.34 11.15 -18.26
C THR A 453 -18.15 11.82 -17.56
N ASN A 454 -17.08 12.17 -18.28
CA ASN A 454 -15.88 12.70 -17.64
C ASN A 454 -15.08 13.71 -18.47
N ILE A 455 -14.15 14.38 -17.78
CA ILE A 455 -13.11 15.28 -18.32
C ILE A 455 -11.82 15.09 -17.50
N GLN A 456 -10.64 15.30 -18.08
CA GLN A 456 -9.39 15.30 -17.31
C GLN A 456 -9.27 16.58 -16.47
N ARG A 457 -8.79 16.49 -15.23
CA ARG A 457 -8.70 17.63 -14.30
C ARG A 457 -7.94 18.82 -14.88
N ARG A 458 -6.86 18.57 -15.62
CA ARG A 458 -6.02 19.59 -16.27
C ARG A 458 -6.79 20.63 -17.08
N TYR A 459 -7.97 20.29 -17.61
CA TYR A 459 -8.80 21.20 -18.40
C TYR A 459 -9.72 22.11 -17.55
N VAL A 460 -10.01 21.72 -16.31
CA VAL A 460 -10.95 22.42 -15.42
C VAL A 460 -10.27 23.06 -14.20
N GLU A 461 -8.95 22.97 -14.09
CA GLU A 461 -8.17 23.68 -13.07
C GLU A 461 -8.36 25.21 -13.14
N PRO A 462 -8.30 25.93 -12.01
CA PRO A 462 -8.38 27.40 -11.98
C PRO A 462 -7.32 28.06 -12.85
N ARG A 463 -7.72 29.06 -13.64
CA ARG A 463 -6.85 29.80 -14.58
C ARG A 463 -7.12 31.30 -14.49
N SER A 464 -6.11 32.11 -14.78
CA SER A 464 -6.31 33.56 -14.95
C SER A 464 -6.84 33.85 -16.35
N TYR A 465 -8.09 34.30 -16.44
CA TYR A 465 -8.76 34.59 -17.70
C TYR A 465 -8.57 36.05 -18.11
N LYS A 466 -8.03 36.28 -19.32
CA LYS A 466 -7.91 37.63 -19.90
C LYS A 466 -9.27 38.06 -20.45
N ARG A 467 -10.12 38.59 -19.56
CA ARG A 467 -11.40 39.20 -19.95
C ARG A 467 -11.20 40.33 -20.96
N SER A 468 -12.07 40.36 -21.97
CA SER A 468 -12.05 41.37 -23.03
C SER A 468 -12.99 42.53 -22.68
N GLY A 469 -12.95 43.62 -23.46
CA GLY A 469 -13.93 44.71 -23.33
C GLY A 469 -15.35 44.33 -23.76
N LYS A 470 -15.52 43.21 -24.48
CA LYS A 470 -16.80 42.58 -24.83
C LYS A 470 -16.97 41.24 -24.13
N LEU A 471 -18.21 40.93 -23.77
CA LEU A 471 -18.61 39.65 -23.22
C LEU A 471 -18.75 38.62 -24.35
N ARG A 472 -18.06 37.49 -24.21
CA ARG A 472 -18.00 36.41 -25.21
C ARG A 472 -19.06 35.35 -24.95
N ILE A 473 -19.95 35.16 -25.92
CA ILE A 473 -21.06 34.20 -25.84
C ILE A 473 -20.81 33.06 -26.82
N ALA A 474 -20.60 31.84 -26.32
CA ALA A 474 -20.28 30.67 -27.14
C ALA A 474 -21.46 29.72 -27.33
N ILE A 475 -21.50 29.02 -28.47
CA ILE A 475 -22.36 27.84 -28.69
C ILE A 475 -21.50 26.68 -29.19
N PHE A 476 -21.32 25.66 -28.35
CA PHE A 476 -20.57 24.44 -28.66
C PHE A 476 -21.52 23.35 -29.17
N SER A 477 -21.73 23.26 -30.49
CA SER A 477 -22.79 22.40 -31.04
C SER A 477 -22.43 21.77 -32.39
N ASN A 478 -23.27 20.85 -32.86
CA ASN A 478 -23.18 20.29 -34.20
C ASN A 478 -24.44 20.66 -35.00
N LYS A 479 -24.39 20.47 -36.32
CA LYS A 479 -25.50 20.76 -37.23
C LYS A 479 -26.84 20.09 -36.87
N PHE A 480 -26.83 18.95 -36.16
CA PHE A 480 -28.07 18.25 -35.78
C PHE A 480 -28.90 19.01 -34.75
N ARG A 481 -28.31 19.98 -34.02
CA ARG A 481 -29.07 20.89 -33.13
C ARG A 481 -29.56 22.17 -33.82
N ALA A 482 -29.42 22.31 -35.14
CA ALA A 482 -29.94 23.48 -35.86
C ALA A 482 -31.43 23.78 -35.59
N PRO A 483 -32.35 22.80 -35.48
CA PRO A 483 -33.76 23.09 -35.17
C PRO A 483 -33.97 23.82 -33.83
N VAL A 484 -33.34 23.35 -32.74
CA VAL A 484 -33.48 23.99 -31.41
C VAL A 484 -32.75 25.33 -31.35
N ILE A 485 -31.63 25.48 -32.07
CA ILE A 485 -30.92 26.76 -32.20
C ILE A 485 -31.81 27.78 -32.94
N SER A 486 -32.52 27.37 -34.00
CA SER A 486 -33.50 28.22 -34.69
C SER A 486 -34.64 28.69 -33.78
N LYS A 487 -35.12 27.83 -32.86
CA LYS A 487 -36.16 28.22 -31.88
C LYS A 487 -35.72 29.36 -30.96
N ILE A 488 -34.44 29.44 -30.59
CA ILE A 488 -33.91 30.47 -29.68
C ILE A 488 -33.29 31.69 -30.41
N TRP A 489 -33.02 31.55 -31.71
CA TRP A 489 -32.31 32.55 -32.52
C TRP A 489 -32.88 33.99 -32.45
N PRO A 490 -34.21 34.23 -32.42
CA PRO A 490 -34.74 35.59 -32.29
C PRO A 490 -34.30 36.29 -30.99
N GLY A 491 -34.10 35.51 -29.91
CA GLY A 491 -33.56 36.02 -28.66
C GLY A 491 -32.10 36.45 -28.79
N LEU A 492 -31.29 35.68 -29.53
CA LEU A 492 -29.91 36.04 -29.84
C LEU A 492 -29.83 37.30 -30.72
N GLN A 493 -30.76 37.47 -31.67
CA GLN A 493 -30.87 38.70 -32.47
C GLN A 493 -31.26 39.93 -31.64
N ARG A 494 -32.11 39.77 -30.62
CA ARG A 494 -32.43 40.82 -29.64
C ARG A 494 -31.18 41.24 -28.88
N ILE A 495 -30.42 40.30 -28.31
CA ILE A 495 -29.16 40.56 -27.60
C ILE A 495 -28.14 41.25 -28.51
N ALA A 496 -27.85 40.68 -29.68
CA ALA A 496 -26.90 41.22 -30.65
C ALA A 496 -27.26 42.63 -31.13
N SER A 497 -28.56 42.97 -31.17
CA SER A 497 -29.02 44.31 -31.56
C SER A 497 -28.95 45.33 -30.41
N LYS A 498 -29.25 44.92 -29.18
CA LYS A 498 -29.32 45.79 -27.99
C LYS A 498 -27.93 46.04 -27.37
N TYR A 499 -27.03 45.07 -27.44
CA TYR A 499 -25.69 45.10 -26.81
C TYR A 499 -24.54 44.98 -27.83
N ARG A 500 -24.74 45.43 -29.09
CA ARG A 500 -23.79 45.30 -30.22
C ARG A 500 -22.32 45.52 -29.84
N ASP A 501 -22.05 46.60 -29.12
CA ASP A 501 -20.69 47.04 -28.81
C ASP A 501 -20.12 46.38 -27.54
N SER A 502 -20.93 45.56 -26.86
CA SER A 502 -20.61 44.90 -25.59
C SER A 502 -20.61 43.36 -25.67
N VAL A 503 -21.06 42.75 -26.77
CA VAL A 503 -21.06 41.29 -26.96
C VAL A 503 -20.46 40.84 -28.27
N GLU A 504 -19.86 39.65 -28.28
CA GLU A 504 -19.45 38.90 -29.48
C GLU A 504 -19.90 37.44 -29.37
N PHE A 505 -20.37 36.86 -30.47
CA PHE A 505 -20.84 35.47 -30.53
C PHE A 505 -19.83 34.54 -31.18
N HIS A 506 -19.63 33.36 -30.60
CA HIS A 506 -18.67 32.35 -31.05
C HIS A 506 -19.35 31.01 -31.28
N PHE A 507 -19.43 30.57 -32.52
CA PHE A 507 -20.06 29.30 -32.91
C PHE A 507 -19.00 28.25 -33.22
N TRP A 508 -19.06 27.12 -32.52
CA TRP A 508 -18.12 26.01 -32.72
C TRP A 508 -18.90 24.78 -33.20
N GLY A 509 -18.63 24.34 -34.43
CA GLY A 509 -19.19 23.12 -35.05
C GLY A 509 -20.58 23.26 -35.70
N VAL A 510 -21.32 24.35 -35.42
CA VAL A 510 -22.54 24.76 -36.14
C VAL A 510 -22.25 26.06 -36.89
N ASP A 511 -22.63 26.15 -38.17
CA ASP A 511 -22.32 27.33 -39.00
C ASP A 511 -23.36 28.43 -38.74
N PRO A 512 -22.99 29.64 -38.27
CA PRO A 512 -23.92 30.73 -38.10
C PRO A 512 -24.50 31.26 -39.42
N GLY A 513 -23.89 30.93 -40.57
CA GLY A 513 -24.40 31.23 -41.90
C GLY A 513 -25.70 30.49 -42.27
N ASP A 514 -26.03 29.39 -41.57
CA ASP A 514 -27.30 28.67 -41.71
C ASP A 514 -28.50 29.45 -41.11
N PHE A 515 -28.25 30.61 -40.46
CA PHE A 515 -29.24 31.37 -39.70
C PHE A 515 -29.26 32.87 -40.07
N PRO A 516 -30.33 33.63 -39.73
CA PRO A 516 -30.40 35.07 -39.96
C PRO A 516 -29.28 35.85 -39.25
N ALA A 517 -28.62 36.79 -39.93
CA ALA A 517 -27.46 37.51 -39.38
C ALA A 517 -27.70 38.17 -38.00
N LEU A 518 -26.70 38.09 -37.11
CA LEU A 518 -26.62 38.81 -35.84
C LEU A 518 -25.96 40.19 -36.06
N LYS A 519 -26.40 41.21 -35.32
CA LYS A 519 -25.95 42.61 -35.49
C LYS A 519 -24.78 43.00 -34.57
N CYS A 520 -23.83 42.09 -34.37
CA CYS A 520 -22.62 42.23 -33.55
C CYS A 520 -21.47 41.42 -34.19
N ASP A 521 -20.33 41.32 -33.52
CA ASP A 521 -19.23 40.47 -33.98
C ASP A 521 -19.59 38.98 -33.85
N VAL A 522 -19.34 38.21 -34.92
CA VAL A 522 -19.63 36.78 -35.00
C VAL A 522 -18.40 36.04 -35.49
N HIS A 523 -18.00 35.00 -34.77
CA HIS A 523 -16.89 34.13 -35.08
C HIS A 523 -17.38 32.69 -35.26
N PHE A 524 -16.85 32.01 -36.27
CA PHE A 524 -17.15 30.60 -36.53
C PHE A 524 -15.86 29.77 -36.50
N ARG A 525 -15.91 28.61 -35.82
CA ARG A 525 -14.90 27.57 -35.89
C ARG A 525 -15.55 26.26 -36.34
N PRO A 526 -15.09 25.63 -37.43
CA PRO A 526 -15.62 24.34 -37.88
C PRO A 526 -15.31 23.23 -36.89
N PHE A 527 -16.06 22.12 -36.99
CA PHE A 527 -15.87 20.95 -36.14
C PHE A 527 -14.49 20.29 -36.33
N THR A 528 -13.90 19.77 -35.25
CA THR A 528 -12.62 19.04 -35.25
C THR A 528 -12.81 17.62 -34.73
N HIS A 529 -12.08 16.66 -35.32
CA HIS A 529 -12.19 15.24 -34.96
C HIS A 529 -11.22 14.80 -33.83
N SER A 530 -10.35 15.68 -33.35
CA SER A 530 -9.43 15.39 -32.25
C SER A 530 -9.95 15.99 -30.94
N TYR A 531 -10.24 15.13 -29.95
CA TYR A 531 -10.73 15.53 -28.64
C TYR A 531 -9.70 16.38 -27.88
N GLU A 532 -8.45 15.94 -27.86
CA GLU A 532 -7.36 16.64 -27.18
C GLU A 532 -7.16 18.05 -27.75
N ARG A 533 -7.05 18.16 -29.08
CA ARG A 533 -6.94 19.46 -29.76
C ARG A 533 -8.16 20.36 -29.51
N TYR A 534 -9.37 19.79 -29.50
CA TYR A 534 -10.59 20.53 -29.15
C TYR A 534 -10.52 21.10 -27.74
N MET A 535 -10.14 20.28 -26.75
CA MET A 535 -10.08 20.70 -25.34
C MET A 535 -8.93 21.67 -25.05
N ASP A 536 -7.78 21.50 -25.71
CA ASP A 536 -6.65 22.44 -25.63
C ASP A 536 -7.04 23.81 -26.22
N GLU A 537 -7.67 23.83 -27.40
CA GLU A 537 -8.17 25.05 -28.03
C GLU A 537 -9.31 25.71 -27.23
N LEU A 538 -10.26 24.92 -26.72
CA LEU A 538 -11.39 25.38 -25.92
C LEU A 538 -10.91 26.06 -24.62
N SER A 539 -10.03 25.38 -23.89
CA SER A 539 -9.53 25.84 -22.58
C SER A 539 -8.49 26.96 -22.65
N SER A 540 -8.00 27.29 -23.86
CA SER A 540 -7.11 28.44 -24.11
C SER A 540 -7.81 29.65 -24.74
N THR A 541 -9.02 29.51 -25.29
CA THR A 541 -9.72 30.62 -25.97
C THR A 541 -10.45 31.58 -25.01
N TYR A 542 -11.01 31.05 -23.92
CA TYR A 542 -11.87 31.73 -22.94
C TYR A 542 -13.19 32.34 -23.50
N PHE A 543 -14.30 32.03 -22.81
CA PHE A 543 -15.62 32.64 -23.03
C PHE A 543 -16.28 32.97 -21.69
N ASP A 544 -17.14 33.99 -21.67
CA ASP A 544 -17.87 34.37 -20.45
C ASP A 544 -19.14 33.52 -20.27
N LEU A 545 -19.87 33.28 -21.37
CA LEU A 545 -21.12 32.51 -21.41
C LEU A 545 -21.07 31.39 -22.44
N SER A 546 -21.74 30.28 -22.13
CA SER A 546 -21.91 29.13 -23.01
C SER A 546 -23.39 28.75 -23.08
N LEU A 547 -23.98 28.81 -24.28
CA LEU A 547 -25.39 28.50 -24.52
C LEU A 547 -25.55 27.05 -24.98
N THR A 548 -26.32 26.26 -24.23
CA THR A 548 -26.54 24.83 -24.48
C THR A 548 -28.03 24.52 -24.68
N PRO A 549 -28.59 24.79 -25.88
CA PRO A 549 -29.96 24.40 -26.20
C PRO A 549 -30.07 22.88 -26.46
N LEU A 550 -31.15 22.26 -25.96
CA LEU A 550 -31.54 20.86 -26.16
C LEU A 550 -33.08 20.77 -26.12
N GLU A 551 -33.69 19.99 -27.01
CA GLU A 551 -35.17 19.89 -27.09
C GLU A 551 -35.77 19.20 -25.86
N GLY A 552 -35.24 18.03 -25.48
CA GLY A 552 -35.70 17.28 -24.30
C GLY A 552 -37.04 16.54 -24.47
N GLU A 553 -37.67 16.66 -25.65
CA GLU A 553 -38.97 16.04 -25.97
C GLU A 553 -38.86 14.50 -26.09
N THR A 554 -37.75 13.97 -26.61
CA THR A 554 -37.55 12.52 -26.83
C THR A 554 -36.88 11.84 -25.64
N ARG A 555 -37.05 10.52 -25.49
CA ARG A 555 -36.33 9.76 -24.45
C ARG A 555 -34.83 9.74 -24.74
N ALA A 556 -34.44 9.80 -26.02
CA ALA A 556 -33.05 9.92 -26.44
C ALA A 556 -32.37 11.24 -26.03
N ASP A 557 -33.09 12.37 -26.03
CA ASP A 557 -32.59 13.66 -25.52
C ASP A 557 -32.48 13.66 -24.00
N GLN A 558 -33.49 13.13 -23.32
CA GLN A 558 -33.49 12.97 -21.86
C GLN A 558 -32.37 12.04 -21.36
N SER A 559 -31.89 11.15 -22.22
CA SER A 559 -30.81 10.20 -21.96
C SER A 559 -29.40 10.79 -22.11
N LYS A 560 -29.24 12.05 -22.55
CA LYS A 560 -27.90 12.65 -22.74
C LYS A 560 -27.13 12.76 -21.43
N SER A 561 -25.82 12.97 -21.52
CA SER A 561 -24.97 13.31 -20.37
C SER A 561 -24.77 14.83 -20.26
N PRO A 562 -24.41 15.36 -19.07
CA PRO A 562 -24.15 16.79 -18.88
C PRO A 562 -22.80 17.26 -19.44
N ILE A 563 -22.24 16.58 -20.46
CA ILE A 563 -20.91 16.86 -21.06
C ILE A 563 -20.72 18.34 -21.45
N LYS A 564 -21.80 19.05 -21.80
CA LYS A 564 -21.76 20.47 -22.15
C LYS A 564 -21.46 21.40 -20.95
N LEU A 565 -21.77 20.97 -19.72
CA LEU A 565 -21.31 21.66 -18.50
C LEU A 565 -19.80 21.54 -18.35
N LEU A 566 -19.25 20.35 -18.59
CA LEU A 566 -17.81 20.07 -18.48
C LEU A 566 -17.03 20.87 -19.53
N GLU A 567 -17.52 20.93 -20.77
CA GLU A 567 -16.96 21.78 -21.82
C GLU A 567 -17.01 23.27 -21.44
N SER A 568 -18.14 23.76 -20.91
CA SER A 568 -18.28 25.16 -20.50
C SER A 568 -17.34 25.54 -19.36
N VAL A 569 -17.20 24.69 -18.33
CA VAL A 569 -16.25 24.89 -17.23
C VAL A 569 -14.81 24.91 -17.76
N ALA A 570 -14.45 23.99 -18.67
CA ALA A 570 -13.13 23.98 -19.30
C ALA A 570 -12.86 25.24 -20.14
N ALA A 571 -13.90 25.82 -20.73
CA ALA A 571 -13.85 27.07 -21.47
C ALA A 571 -13.82 28.34 -20.57
N GLY A 572 -13.97 28.18 -19.25
CA GLY A 572 -14.10 29.30 -18.30
C GLY A 572 -15.46 30.00 -18.33
N ALA A 573 -16.50 29.36 -18.87
CA ALA A 573 -17.78 29.97 -19.20
C ALA A 573 -18.92 29.52 -18.26
N ILE A 574 -19.80 30.47 -17.89
CA ILE A 574 -21.06 30.15 -17.21
C ILE A 574 -21.99 29.45 -18.21
N SER A 575 -22.56 28.32 -17.80
CA SER A 575 -23.52 27.57 -18.62
C SER A 575 -24.93 28.15 -18.52
N VAL A 576 -25.51 28.49 -19.67
CA VAL A 576 -26.96 28.73 -19.84
C VAL A 576 -27.52 27.53 -20.61
N MET A 577 -28.44 26.79 -20.02
CA MET A 577 -28.90 25.49 -20.51
C MET A 577 -30.42 25.41 -20.62
N SER A 578 -30.93 24.60 -21.55
CA SER A 578 -32.35 24.25 -21.58
C SER A 578 -32.78 23.57 -20.27
N ASP A 579 -33.90 24.01 -19.69
CA ASP A 579 -34.51 23.40 -18.50
C ASP A 579 -35.28 22.12 -18.86
N VAL A 580 -34.52 21.12 -19.30
CA VAL A 580 -35.01 19.79 -19.69
C VAL A 580 -34.02 18.73 -19.21
N PRO A 581 -34.43 17.46 -18.99
CA PRO A 581 -33.48 16.40 -18.69
C PRO A 581 -32.47 16.24 -19.85
N PRO A 582 -31.18 16.01 -19.59
CA PRO A 582 -30.55 15.78 -18.28
C PRO A 582 -30.14 17.06 -17.52
N TYR A 583 -30.29 18.26 -18.11
CA TYR A 583 -29.77 19.50 -17.51
C TYR A 583 -30.62 19.99 -16.33
N SER A 584 -31.93 19.73 -16.35
CA SER A 584 -32.83 20.10 -15.25
C SER A 584 -32.50 19.43 -13.90
N SER A 585 -31.78 18.29 -13.90
CA SER A 585 -31.31 17.62 -12.68
C SER A 585 -29.96 18.10 -12.15
N LEU A 586 -29.27 19.01 -12.84
CA LEU A 586 -28.08 19.69 -12.32
C LEU A 586 -28.49 20.66 -11.18
N PRO A 587 -27.61 20.96 -10.21
CA PRO A 587 -27.90 21.99 -9.21
C PRO A 587 -28.12 23.38 -9.86
N ASP A 588 -29.09 24.14 -9.36
CA ASP A 588 -29.36 25.51 -9.85
C ASP A 588 -28.20 26.50 -9.54
N THR A 589 -27.30 26.11 -8.64
CA THR A 589 -26.13 26.91 -8.24
C THR A 589 -24.94 26.82 -9.19
N VAL A 590 -24.96 25.89 -10.16
CA VAL A 590 -23.85 25.62 -11.09
C VAL A 590 -24.14 25.98 -12.55
N CYS A 591 -25.39 26.30 -12.89
CA CYS A 591 -25.79 26.69 -14.25
C CYS A 591 -27.10 27.48 -14.22
N VAL A 592 -27.33 28.31 -15.23
CA VAL A 592 -28.62 28.98 -15.43
C VAL A 592 -29.49 28.12 -16.34
N LYS A 593 -30.70 27.80 -15.90
CA LYS A 593 -31.66 26.99 -16.66
C LYS A 593 -32.75 27.87 -17.27
N VAL A 594 -33.09 27.64 -18.52
CA VAL A 594 -34.06 28.43 -19.29
C VAL A 594 -34.96 27.55 -20.14
N ARG A 595 -36.23 27.95 -20.32
CA ARG A 595 -37.12 27.25 -21.26
C ARG A 595 -36.71 27.58 -22.70
N ASN A 596 -37.03 26.72 -23.65
CA ASN A 596 -36.73 26.92 -25.08
C ASN A 596 -37.66 27.95 -25.75
N ARG A 597 -37.67 29.19 -25.25
CA ARG A 597 -38.39 30.34 -25.83
C ARG A 597 -37.40 31.49 -26.08
N PRO A 598 -37.52 32.26 -27.18
CA PRO A 598 -36.61 33.36 -27.49
C PRO A 598 -36.37 34.33 -26.32
N ASP A 599 -37.44 34.75 -25.64
CA ASP A 599 -37.35 35.74 -24.57
C ASP A 599 -36.69 35.18 -23.31
N ASP A 600 -36.99 33.93 -22.91
CA ASP A 600 -36.37 33.30 -21.72
C ASP A 600 -34.83 33.19 -21.88
N TRP A 601 -34.34 32.93 -23.09
CA TRP A 601 -32.90 32.91 -23.40
C TRP A 601 -32.29 34.32 -23.41
N ALA A 602 -32.99 35.31 -23.99
CA ALA A 602 -32.53 36.69 -23.99
C ALA A 602 -32.47 37.28 -22.57
N ASP A 603 -33.51 37.08 -21.76
CA ASP A 603 -33.61 37.62 -20.41
C ASP A 603 -32.53 37.02 -19.48
N ALA A 604 -32.19 35.74 -19.64
CA ALA A 604 -31.07 35.12 -18.91
C ALA A 604 -29.71 35.68 -19.31
N ILE A 605 -29.48 35.95 -20.60
CA ILE A 605 -28.26 36.59 -21.09
C ILE A 605 -28.18 38.04 -20.59
N GLU A 606 -29.29 38.80 -20.61
CA GLU A 606 -29.34 40.16 -20.04
C GLU A 606 -29.05 40.15 -18.53
N GLY A 607 -29.64 39.23 -17.77
CA GLY A 607 -29.37 39.09 -16.34
C GLY A 607 -27.89 38.88 -16.07
N LEU A 608 -27.24 37.93 -16.76
CA LEU A 608 -25.81 37.66 -16.62
C LEU A 608 -24.91 38.79 -17.13
N LEU A 609 -25.35 39.58 -18.13
CA LEU A 609 -24.67 40.81 -18.56
C LEU A 609 -24.70 41.89 -17.46
N THR A 610 -25.80 42.01 -16.70
CA THR A 610 -25.94 43.00 -15.62
C THR A 610 -25.25 42.65 -14.31
N LEU A 611 -24.78 41.41 -14.13
CA LEU A 611 -24.00 41.03 -12.95
C LEU A 611 -22.60 41.67 -12.97
N GLU A 612 -22.04 41.87 -11.79
CA GLU A 612 -20.64 42.24 -11.65
C GLU A 612 -19.70 41.08 -12.01
N ALA A 613 -18.44 41.43 -12.31
CA ALA A 613 -17.39 40.47 -12.66
C ALA A 613 -17.26 39.34 -11.63
N GLU A 614 -17.22 39.69 -10.35
CA GLU A 614 -17.05 38.76 -9.22
C GLU A 614 -18.24 37.81 -9.08
N GLN A 615 -19.47 38.31 -9.24
CA GLN A 615 -20.69 37.51 -9.18
C GLN A 615 -20.75 36.46 -10.30
N ARG A 616 -20.22 36.79 -11.48
CA ARG A 616 -20.04 35.82 -12.58
C ARG A 616 -18.98 34.77 -12.24
N ASP A 617 -17.85 35.19 -11.68
CA ASP A 617 -16.79 34.25 -11.26
C ASP A 617 -17.32 33.27 -10.20
N GLU A 618 -18.06 33.72 -9.19
CA GLU A 618 -18.64 32.82 -8.19
C GLU A 618 -19.51 31.70 -8.78
N ILE A 619 -20.28 31.98 -9.84
CA ILE A 619 -21.10 30.95 -10.52
C ILE A 619 -20.18 29.94 -11.21
N LEU A 620 -19.14 30.41 -11.89
CA LEU A 620 -18.14 29.56 -12.54
C LEU A 620 -17.35 28.72 -11.53
N GLU A 621 -16.96 29.28 -10.38
CA GLU A 621 -16.26 28.56 -9.32
C GLU A 621 -17.12 27.44 -8.72
N ARG A 622 -18.41 27.70 -8.45
CA ARG A 622 -19.35 26.66 -8.01
C ARG A 622 -19.50 25.54 -9.05
N ALA A 623 -19.59 25.90 -10.33
CA ALA A 623 -19.65 24.93 -11.43
C ALA A 623 -18.36 24.11 -11.54
N ARG A 624 -17.20 24.75 -11.38
CA ARG A 624 -15.88 24.10 -11.40
C ARG A 624 -15.73 23.11 -10.25
N ALA A 625 -16.01 23.52 -9.01
CA ALA A 625 -15.93 22.64 -7.85
C ALA A 625 -16.83 21.40 -7.98
N PHE A 626 -18.05 21.58 -8.52
CA PHE A 626 -18.97 20.48 -8.82
C PHE A 626 -18.43 19.52 -9.91
N VAL A 627 -17.85 20.05 -10.99
CA VAL A 627 -17.20 19.25 -12.04
C VAL A 627 -15.96 18.54 -11.53
N GLU A 628 -15.09 19.21 -10.77
CA GLU A 628 -13.92 18.61 -10.14
C GLU A 628 -14.29 17.44 -9.23
N GLY A 629 -15.29 17.63 -8.35
CA GLY A 629 -15.69 16.65 -7.35
C GLY A 629 -16.54 15.47 -7.84
N ALA A 630 -17.08 15.51 -9.06
CA ALA A 630 -18.01 14.46 -9.56
C ALA A 630 -17.79 13.99 -11.00
N TYR A 631 -17.05 14.77 -11.82
CA TYR A 631 -16.92 14.55 -13.27
C TYR A 631 -15.47 14.49 -13.77
N THR A 632 -14.46 14.65 -12.91
CA THR A 632 -13.06 14.40 -13.32
C THR A 632 -12.78 12.91 -13.51
N ALA A 633 -11.91 12.57 -14.46
CA ALA A 633 -11.45 11.20 -14.70
C ALA A 633 -10.67 10.67 -13.47
N GLU A 634 -9.93 11.56 -12.80
CA GLU A 634 -9.14 11.34 -11.60
C GLU A 634 -10.01 10.87 -10.42
N VAL A 635 -11.16 11.52 -10.18
CA VAL A 635 -12.09 11.13 -9.10
C VAL A 635 -12.85 9.84 -9.44
N GLN A 636 -13.17 9.64 -10.73
CA GLN A 636 -13.95 8.51 -11.23
C GLN A 636 -13.13 7.26 -11.58
N TYR A 637 -11.80 7.30 -11.51
CA TYR A 637 -10.93 6.21 -11.97
C TYR A 637 -11.31 4.84 -11.36
N TYR A 638 -11.58 4.79 -10.05
CA TYR A 638 -12.00 3.56 -9.38
C TYR A 638 -13.42 3.12 -9.70
N ASP A 639 -14.27 4.01 -10.22
CA ASP A 639 -15.62 3.64 -10.69
C ASP A 639 -15.55 2.93 -12.04
N LEU A 640 -14.75 3.44 -12.98
CA LEU A 640 -14.47 2.70 -14.23
C LEU A 640 -13.76 1.37 -13.94
N TYR A 641 -12.66 1.39 -13.18
CA TYR A 641 -11.94 0.18 -12.83
C TYR A 641 -12.84 -0.84 -12.09
N GLY A 642 -13.66 -0.36 -11.15
CA GLY A 642 -14.63 -1.18 -10.46
C GLY A 642 -15.68 -1.78 -11.40
N ALA A 643 -16.15 -1.04 -12.41
CA ALA A 643 -17.08 -1.55 -13.41
C ALA A 643 -16.44 -2.63 -14.32
N LEU A 644 -15.16 -2.47 -14.68
CA LEU A 644 -14.37 -3.49 -15.37
C LEU A 644 -14.26 -4.76 -14.50
N ALA A 645 -13.89 -4.60 -13.23
CA ALA A 645 -13.78 -5.71 -12.29
C ALA A 645 -15.14 -6.41 -12.04
N ALA A 646 -16.23 -5.63 -11.96
CA ALA A 646 -17.60 -6.14 -11.85
C ALA A 646 -18.06 -6.90 -13.10
N THR A 647 -17.69 -6.45 -14.30
CA THR A 647 -17.98 -7.18 -15.55
C THR A 647 -17.39 -8.60 -15.49
N GLY A 648 -16.15 -8.74 -15.04
CA GLY A 648 -15.52 -10.05 -14.83
C GLY A 648 -16.23 -10.89 -13.76
N LEU A 649 -16.71 -10.28 -12.68
CA LEU A 649 -17.44 -10.99 -11.64
C LEU A 649 -18.86 -11.40 -12.06
N HIS A 650 -19.55 -10.59 -12.88
CA HIS A 650 -20.82 -10.95 -13.51
C HIS A 650 -20.67 -12.15 -14.45
N ALA A 651 -19.54 -12.28 -15.18
CA ALA A 651 -19.26 -13.47 -15.99
C ALA A 651 -19.18 -14.76 -15.14
N HIS A 652 -18.64 -14.67 -13.92
CA HIS A 652 -18.52 -15.79 -12.98
C HIS A 652 -19.86 -16.13 -12.29
N LEU A 653 -20.55 -15.12 -11.76
CA LEU A 653 -21.81 -15.30 -11.03
C LEU A 653 -22.99 -15.57 -11.97
N LYS A 654 -22.97 -15.03 -13.19
CA LYS A 654 -24.14 -14.92 -14.07
C LYS A 654 -25.31 -14.34 -13.26
N ASN A 655 -26.48 -14.96 -13.32
CA ASN A 655 -27.67 -14.52 -12.59
C ASN A 655 -27.71 -15.01 -11.12
N LYS A 656 -26.58 -15.40 -10.50
CA LYS A 656 -26.54 -15.84 -9.11
C LYS A 656 -26.38 -14.68 -8.12
N ALA A 657 -26.95 -14.84 -6.92
CA ALA A 657 -26.87 -13.83 -5.87
C ALA A 657 -25.59 -13.90 -5.04
N ILE A 658 -25.18 -12.76 -4.48
CA ILE A 658 -24.18 -12.69 -3.40
C ILE A 658 -24.92 -12.70 -2.06
N LEU A 659 -24.65 -13.71 -1.22
CA LEU A 659 -25.18 -13.80 0.13
C LEU A 659 -24.29 -13.01 1.10
N TYR A 660 -24.89 -12.10 1.87
CA TYR A 660 -24.24 -11.35 2.94
C TYR A 660 -24.76 -11.85 4.30
N ALA A 661 -23.90 -12.51 5.08
CA ALA A 661 -24.27 -13.12 6.35
C ALA A 661 -23.73 -12.37 7.58
N PHE A 662 -24.65 -11.88 8.40
CA PHE A 662 -24.43 -10.98 9.52
C PHE A 662 -24.52 -11.74 10.85
N HIS A 663 -23.46 -11.65 11.66
CA HIS A 663 -23.37 -12.34 12.96
C HIS A 663 -24.35 -11.84 14.04
N GLU A 664 -24.87 -10.61 13.90
CA GLU A 664 -25.83 -9.97 14.79
C GLU A 664 -26.70 -8.97 13.99
N ALA A 665 -27.86 -8.59 14.53
CA ALA A 665 -28.69 -7.51 13.99
C ALA A 665 -28.37 -6.13 14.60
N ALA A 666 -27.70 -6.08 15.76
CA ALA A 666 -27.21 -4.81 16.31
C ALA A 666 -26.26 -4.15 15.30
N LEU A 667 -26.39 -2.83 15.10
CA LEU A 667 -25.65 -2.08 14.08
C LEU A 667 -24.21 -1.76 14.51
N GLY A 668 -23.49 -2.78 15.01
CA GLY A 668 -22.08 -2.72 15.35
C GLY A 668 -21.18 -2.53 14.12
N GLY A 669 -19.91 -2.18 14.36
CA GLY A 669 -18.98 -1.81 13.29
C GLY A 669 -18.81 -2.88 12.21
N ALA A 670 -18.65 -4.16 12.59
CA ALA A 670 -18.52 -5.25 11.62
C ALA A 670 -19.79 -5.45 10.77
N THR A 671 -20.97 -5.32 11.40
CA THR A 671 -22.28 -5.38 10.76
C THR A 671 -22.46 -4.25 9.75
N LEU A 672 -22.17 -3.00 10.14
CA LEU A 672 -22.22 -1.83 9.25
C LEU A 672 -21.23 -1.91 8.08
N HIS A 673 -20.03 -2.46 8.30
CA HIS A 673 -19.03 -2.64 7.24
C HIS A 673 -19.53 -3.64 6.19
N LEU A 674 -20.07 -4.79 6.62
CA LEU A 674 -20.63 -5.78 5.69
C LEU A 674 -21.88 -5.25 4.96
N LEU A 675 -22.72 -4.45 5.63
CA LEU A 675 -23.88 -3.81 5.03
C LEU A 675 -23.47 -2.83 3.92
N ARG A 676 -22.42 -2.03 4.17
CA ARG A 676 -21.82 -1.16 3.16
C ARG A 676 -21.24 -1.97 2.00
N HIS A 677 -20.58 -3.11 2.24
CA HIS A 677 -20.16 -4.02 1.15
C HIS A 677 -21.33 -4.58 0.33
N ALA A 678 -22.49 -4.84 0.93
CA ALA A 678 -23.70 -5.25 0.20
C ALA A 678 -24.22 -4.12 -0.70
N ALA A 679 -24.30 -2.89 -0.17
CA ALA A 679 -24.69 -1.71 -0.94
C ALA A 679 -23.73 -1.43 -2.13
N LEU A 680 -22.42 -1.53 -1.90
CA LEU A 680 -21.41 -1.33 -2.95
C LEU A 680 -21.50 -2.39 -4.05
N ALA A 681 -21.77 -3.65 -3.74
CA ALA A 681 -22.01 -4.66 -4.78
C ALA A 681 -23.34 -4.42 -5.50
N ALA A 682 -24.44 -4.17 -4.78
CA ALA A 682 -25.75 -3.87 -5.40
C ALA A 682 -25.69 -2.68 -6.37
N SER A 683 -24.82 -1.69 -6.10
CA SER A 683 -24.61 -0.52 -6.98
C SER A 683 -23.96 -0.85 -8.34
N PHE A 684 -23.39 -2.05 -8.51
CA PHE A 684 -22.90 -2.58 -9.79
C PHE A 684 -23.85 -3.63 -10.40
N GLY A 685 -25.12 -3.66 -9.98
CA GLY A 685 -26.15 -4.52 -10.58
C GLY A 685 -26.13 -5.98 -10.11
N PHE A 686 -25.33 -6.33 -9.08
CA PHE A 686 -25.36 -7.66 -8.48
C PHE A 686 -26.66 -7.88 -7.69
N ARG A 687 -27.32 -9.04 -7.87
CA ARG A 687 -28.36 -9.47 -6.93
C ARG A 687 -27.70 -9.81 -5.59
N VAL A 688 -28.21 -9.25 -4.51
CA VAL A 688 -27.73 -9.52 -3.14
C VAL A 688 -28.84 -10.15 -2.30
N VAL A 689 -28.46 -10.93 -1.30
CA VAL A 689 -29.36 -11.55 -0.31
C VAL A 689 -28.76 -11.34 1.07
N GLY A 690 -29.56 -10.95 2.04
CA GLY A 690 -29.15 -10.82 3.43
C GLY A 690 -29.51 -12.06 4.23
N LEU A 691 -28.64 -12.45 5.15
CA LEU A 691 -28.90 -13.45 6.17
C LEU A 691 -28.44 -12.89 7.52
N VAL A 692 -29.35 -12.66 8.45
CA VAL A 692 -29.04 -12.10 9.78
C VAL A 692 -29.55 -13.04 10.86
N ARG A 693 -28.88 -13.08 12.02
CA ARG A 693 -29.43 -13.78 13.17
C ARG A 693 -30.69 -13.08 13.67
N TRP A 694 -31.71 -13.87 13.98
CA TRP A 694 -32.95 -13.38 14.52
C TRP A 694 -32.73 -12.63 15.84
N ASP A 695 -33.29 -11.43 15.92
CA ASP A 695 -33.21 -10.55 17.09
C ASP A 695 -34.48 -9.70 17.16
N GLY A 696 -35.34 -9.97 18.15
CA GLY A 696 -36.61 -9.26 18.29
C GLY A 696 -36.51 -7.77 18.66
N LYS A 697 -35.32 -7.28 19.04
CA LYS A 697 -35.08 -5.89 19.47
C LYS A 697 -34.45 -5.05 18.36
N PHE A 698 -33.37 -5.56 17.74
CA PHE A 698 -32.62 -4.83 16.72
C PHE A 698 -33.00 -5.22 15.28
N GLY A 699 -33.62 -6.39 15.08
CA GLY A 699 -34.06 -6.89 13.77
C GLY A 699 -34.88 -5.90 12.93
N PRO A 700 -35.91 -5.21 13.49
CA PRO A 700 -36.72 -4.27 12.71
C PRO A 700 -35.94 -3.09 12.13
N GLU A 701 -35.02 -2.51 12.89
CA GLU A 701 -34.14 -1.40 12.43
C GLU A 701 -33.08 -1.93 11.45
N PHE A 702 -32.49 -3.10 11.71
CA PHE A 702 -31.59 -3.75 10.75
C PHE A 702 -32.28 -4.00 9.40
N ALA A 703 -33.49 -4.55 9.42
CA ALA A 703 -34.28 -4.81 8.21
C ALA A 703 -34.65 -3.52 7.46
N ARG A 704 -34.89 -2.40 8.18
CA ARG A 704 -35.06 -1.07 7.57
C ARG A 704 -33.79 -0.61 6.86
N ARG A 705 -32.64 -0.64 7.55
CA ARG A 705 -31.34 -0.25 7.00
C ARG A 705 -30.93 -1.12 5.81
N TRP A 706 -31.22 -2.42 5.84
CA TRP A 706 -31.01 -3.32 4.70
C TRP A 706 -31.85 -2.90 3.50
N ARG A 707 -33.17 -2.70 3.67
CA ARG A 707 -34.06 -2.25 2.59
C ARG A 707 -33.59 -0.95 1.93
N GLU A 708 -33.13 0.02 2.74
CA GLU A 708 -32.57 1.29 2.28
C GLU A 708 -31.24 1.11 1.53
N ALA A 709 -30.31 0.33 2.07
CA ALA A 709 -28.97 0.15 1.52
C ALA A 709 -28.95 -0.63 0.19
N VAL A 710 -29.85 -1.59 0.00
CA VAL A 710 -29.86 -2.50 -1.17
C VAL A 710 -31.22 -2.58 -1.89
N LYS A 711 -32.02 -1.51 -1.82
CA LYS A 711 -33.27 -1.33 -2.59
C LYS A 711 -34.24 -2.53 -2.49
N ASN A 712 -34.60 -2.90 -1.26
CA ASN A 712 -35.54 -4.00 -0.94
C ASN A 712 -35.11 -5.42 -1.40
N ALA A 713 -33.81 -5.69 -1.51
CA ALA A 713 -33.33 -7.06 -1.72
C ALA A 713 -33.76 -8.04 -0.60
N PRO A 714 -33.88 -9.35 -0.86
CA PRO A 714 -34.33 -10.33 0.15
C PRO A 714 -33.45 -10.35 1.41
N LEU A 715 -34.09 -10.53 2.56
CA LEU A 715 -33.46 -10.70 3.87
C LEU A 715 -34.07 -11.90 4.58
N LEU A 716 -33.23 -12.82 5.07
CA LEU A 716 -33.63 -13.96 5.87
C LEU A 716 -33.20 -13.76 7.33
N GLU A 717 -34.11 -14.06 8.24
CA GLU A 717 -33.82 -14.19 9.66
C GLU A 717 -33.77 -15.68 10.03
N GLU A 718 -32.71 -16.06 10.76
CA GLU A 718 -32.36 -17.44 11.08
C GLU A 718 -31.64 -17.55 12.43
N ASN A 719 -31.48 -18.77 12.95
CA ASN A 719 -30.73 -19.02 14.18
C ASN A 719 -29.64 -20.06 13.99
N TRP A 720 -28.40 -19.68 14.30
CA TRP A 720 -27.21 -20.54 14.25
C TRP A 720 -26.28 -20.25 15.44
N PRO A 721 -25.39 -21.18 15.83
CA PRO A 721 -24.48 -20.98 16.96
C PRO A 721 -23.57 -19.75 16.79
N HIS A 722 -23.18 -19.10 17.89
CA HIS A 722 -22.14 -18.06 17.82
C HIS A 722 -20.80 -18.66 17.39
N GLY A 723 -19.96 -17.84 16.74
CA GLY A 723 -18.56 -18.15 16.48
C GLY A 723 -17.64 -17.91 17.67
N ALA A 724 -18.11 -17.21 18.70
CA ALA A 724 -17.45 -17.11 20.00
C ALA A 724 -17.61 -18.41 20.81
N ASN A 725 -16.68 -18.67 21.72
CA ASN A 725 -16.72 -19.80 22.64
C ASN A 725 -17.73 -19.53 23.77
N SER A 726 -18.49 -20.55 24.17
CA SER A 726 -19.56 -20.44 25.19
C SER A 726 -19.06 -20.31 26.62
N ILE A 727 -17.78 -20.59 26.88
CA ILE A 727 -17.13 -20.48 28.21
C ILE A 727 -16.37 -19.15 28.33
N ASP A 728 -15.87 -18.63 27.21
CA ASP A 728 -14.96 -17.49 27.14
C ASP A 728 -15.24 -16.70 25.85
N ASP A 729 -16.04 -15.64 25.95
CA ASP A 729 -16.50 -14.85 24.79
C ASP A 729 -15.37 -14.10 24.08
N SER A 730 -14.17 -14.04 24.67
CA SER A 730 -12.95 -13.54 24.03
C SER A 730 -12.29 -14.53 23.05
N LYS A 731 -12.72 -15.80 23.05
CA LYS A 731 -12.15 -16.86 22.21
C LYS A 731 -13.08 -17.30 21.10
N ALA A 732 -12.50 -17.76 20.00
CA ALA A 732 -13.21 -18.36 18.89
C ALA A 732 -13.54 -19.84 19.14
N ARG A 733 -14.68 -20.31 18.64
CA ARG A 733 -15.13 -21.71 18.66
C ARG A 733 -14.78 -22.41 17.34
N SER A 734 -14.23 -23.62 17.40
CA SER A 734 -14.01 -24.45 16.20
C SER A 734 -15.33 -24.90 15.55
N LEU A 735 -15.28 -25.23 14.25
CA LEU A 735 -16.36 -25.87 13.51
C LEU A 735 -16.80 -27.17 14.20
N HIS A 736 -18.11 -27.38 14.32
CA HIS A 736 -18.73 -28.56 14.93
C HIS A 736 -19.77 -29.19 13.99
N ALA A 737 -20.16 -30.45 14.22
CA ALA A 737 -21.13 -31.16 13.36
C ALA A 737 -22.48 -30.40 13.23
N THR A 738 -22.93 -29.79 14.34
CA THR A 738 -24.14 -28.97 14.39
C THR A 738 -24.07 -27.69 13.54
N ASP A 739 -22.87 -27.19 13.20
CA ASP A 739 -22.73 -26.10 12.21
C ASP A 739 -23.10 -26.58 10.81
N THR A 740 -22.75 -27.83 10.46
CA THR A 740 -23.06 -28.43 9.15
C THR A 740 -24.56 -28.72 9.03
N GLU A 741 -25.20 -29.24 10.08
CA GLU A 741 -26.65 -29.47 10.12
C GLU A 741 -27.44 -28.16 9.96
N VAL A 742 -27.03 -27.10 10.67
CA VAL A 742 -27.65 -25.78 10.54
C VAL A 742 -27.37 -25.17 9.16
N ALA A 743 -26.16 -25.36 8.62
CA ALA A 743 -25.82 -24.92 7.26
C ALA A 743 -26.66 -25.64 6.18
N GLN A 744 -26.99 -26.92 6.35
CA GLN A 744 -27.91 -27.64 5.46
C GLN A 744 -29.31 -27.00 5.48
N ARG A 745 -29.90 -26.80 6.67
CA ARG A 745 -31.21 -26.14 6.83
C ARG A 745 -31.24 -24.73 6.21
N ILE A 746 -30.18 -23.94 6.42
CA ILE A 746 -30.07 -22.61 5.82
C ILE A 746 -29.91 -22.71 4.30
N GLY A 747 -29.14 -23.68 3.80
CA GLY A 747 -28.96 -23.95 2.38
C GLY A 747 -30.27 -24.28 1.66
N GLU A 748 -31.13 -25.12 2.26
CA GLU A 748 -32.47 -25.43 1.76
C GLU A 748 -33.33 -24.16 1.62
N ARG A 749 -33.36 -23.30 2.64
CA ARG A 749 -34.09 -22.02 2.60
C ARG A 749 -33.53 -21.02 1.58
N LEU A 750 -32.28 -21.17 1.16
CA LEU A 750 -31.62 -20.32 0.16
C LEU A 750 -31.75 -20.84 -1.28
N GLY A 751 -32.31 -22.04 -1.49
CA GLY A 751 -32.38 -22.71 -2.80
C GLY A 751 -32.96 -21.83 -3.91
N ASP A 752 -34.16 -21.28 -3.68
CA ASP A 752 -34.88 -20.43 -4.64
C ASP A 752 -34.17 -19.09 -4.92
N LEU A 753 -33.25 -18.66 -4.04
CA LEU A 753 -32.52 -17.40 -4.17
C LEU A 753 -31.23 -17.55 -5.00
N ASN A 754 -30.85 -18.77 -5.35
CA ASN A 754 -29.77 -19.13 -6.27
C ASN A 754 -28.47 -18.35 -5.98
N VAL A 755 -27.88 -18.64 -4.82
CA VAL A 755 -26.64 -18.02 -4.31
C VAL A 755 -25.42 -18.55 -5.10
N GLY A 756 -24.46 -17.67 -5.39
CA GLY A 756 -23.22 -17.96 -6.11
C GLY A 756 -21.93 -17.56 -5.39
N LEU A 757 -22.03 -16.81 -4.29
CA LEU A 757 -20.92 -16.47 -3.40
C LEU A 757 -21.46 -16.18 -2.00
N VAL A 758 -20.77 -16.62 -0.95
CA VAL A 758 -21.06 -16.29 0.45
C VAL A 758 -20.02 -15.29 0.97
N HIS A 759 -20.46 -14.16 1.52
CA HIS A 759 -19.63 -13.20 2.24
C HIS A 759 -20.18 -13.01 3.66
N PHE A 760 -19.39 -13.31 4.68
CA PHE A 760 -19.78 -13.12 6.08
C PHE A 760 -18.85 -12.19 6.86
N ALA A 761 -19.36 -11.60 7.94
CA ALA A 761 -18.59 -10.81 8.89
C ALA A 761 -18.21 -11.64 10.12
N THR A 762 -17.07 -11.29 10.75
CA THR A 762 -16.48 -11.97 11.92
C THR A 762 -16.23 -13.47 11.67
N TRP A 763 -15.83 -14.21 12.70
CA TRP A 763 -15.65 -15.66 12.58
C TRP A 763 -17.00 -16.36 12.76
N GLN A 764 -17.44 -17.11 11.74
CA GLN A 764 -18.71 -17.84 11.75
C GLN A 764 -18.54 -19.23 11.13
N PRO A 765 -18.33 -20.30 11.94
CA PRO A 765 -18.10 -21.65 11.43
C PRO A 765 -19.26 -22.15 10.54
N THR A 766 -20.51 -21.87 10.94
CA THR A 766 -21.72 -22.20 10.17
C THR A 766 -21.69 -21.62 8.75
N MET A 767 -21.16 -20.41 8.56
CA MET A 767 -21.10 -19.77 7.23
C MET A 767 -19.99 -20.35 6.35
N THR A 768 -18.93 -20.89 6.97
CA THR A 768 -17.90 -21.69 6.27
C THR A 768 -18.52 -22.99 5.75
N ALA A 769 -19.27 -23.71 6.60
CA ALA A 769 -19.99 -24.92 6.20
C ALA A 769 -21.06 -24.65 5.13
N LEU A 770 -21.78 -23.53 5.22
CA LEU A 770 -22.80 -23.12 4.24
C LEU A 770 -22.22 -22.93 2.84
N GLY A 771 -21.01 -22.37 2.70
CA GLY A 771 -20.33 -22.28 1.41
C GLY A 771 -20.05 -23.66 0.78
N SER A 772 -19.66 -24.64 1.59
CA SER A 772 -19.48 -26.03 1.14
C SER A 772 -20.79 -26.69 0.77
N VAL A 773 -21.86 -26.50 1.56
CA VAL A 773 -23.21 -27.02 1.29
C VAL A 773 -23.77 -26.48 -0.03
N LEU A 774 -23.59 -25.18 -0.29
CA LEU A 774 -24.06 -24.51 -1.50
C LEU A 774 -23.14 -24.73 -2.72
N GLY A 775 -21.92 -25.26 -2.52
CA GLY A 775 -20.92 -25.41 -3.57
C GLY A 775 -20.49 -24.07 -4.18
N VAL A 776 -20.11 -23.09 -3.33
CA VAL A 776 -19.77 -21.72 -3.75
C VAL A 776 -18.52 -21.17 -3.03
N PRO A 777 -17.80 -20.21 -3.62
CA PRO A 777 -16.72 -19.52 -2.92
C PRO A 777 -17.21 -18.78 -1.68
N VAL A 778 -16.31 -18.71 -0.70
CA VAL A 778 -16.53 -18.10 0.62
C VAL A 778 -15.56 -16.93 0.81
N VAL A 779 -16.08 -15.81 1.29
CA VAL A 779 -15.35 -14.58 1.60
C VAL A 779 -15.65 -14.17 3.04
N ALA A 780 -14.64 -13.71 3.76
CA ALA A 780 -14.79 -13.31 5.16
C ALA A 780 -14.22 -11.91 5.44
N SER A 781 -15.01 -11.07 6.10
CA SER A 781 -14.59 -9.80 6.68
C SER A 781 -14.35 -9.97 8.18
N VAL A 782 -13.10 -10.24 8.56
CA VAL A 782 -12.68 -10.51 9.96
C VAL A 782 -11.85 -9.35 10.50
N HIS A 783 -12.41 -8.61 11.45
CA HIS A 783 -11.82 -7.34 11.90
C HIS A 783 -10.88 -7.52 13.10
N GLN A 784 -11.38 -8.09 14.19
CA GLN A 784 -10.58 -8.46 15.36
C GLN A 784 -10.17 -9.94 15.23
N TYR A 785 -9.07 -10.31 15.87
CA TYR A 785 -8.57 -11.69 15.91
C TYR A 785 -8.83 -12.31 17.27
N TYR A 786 -9.26 -13.57 17.29
CA TYR A 786 -9.60 -14.29 18.51
C TYR A 786 -8.98 -15.68 18.44
N GLU A 787 -8.29 -16.09 19.50
CA GLU A 787 -7.65 -17.42 19.57
C GLU A 787 -8.65 -18.53 19.92
N GLY A 788 -8.25 -19.80 19.74
CA GLY A 788 -9.00 -20.96 20.22
C GLY A 788 -9.75 -21.79 19.18
N ALA A 789 -9.94 -21.28 17.95
CA ALA A 789 -10.57 -22.03 16.86
C ALA A 789 -9.57 -22.53 15.82
N ASN A 790 -9.81 -23.73 15.27
CA ASN A 790 -9.18 -24.16 14.03
C ASN A 790 -9.80 -23.40 12.85
N THR A 791 -9.10 -22.38 12.37
CA THR A 791 -9.52 -21.47 11.30
C THR A 791 -8.75 -21.69 10.00
N ARG A 792 -8.06 -22.81 9.84
CA ARG A 792 -7.26 -23.08 8.63
C ARG A 792 -8.14 -23.11 7.37
N ALA A 793 -7.77 -22.35 6.35
CA ALA A 793 -8.41 -22.25 5.03
C ALA A 793 -9.93 -22.00 5.05
N PHE A 794 -10.45 -21.32 6.09
CA PHE A 794 -11.89 -21.17 6.32
C PHE A 794 -12.65 -20.32 5.29
N ALA A 795 -11.93 -19.55 4.47
CA ALA A 795 -12.48 -18.75 3.39
C ALA A 795 -11.50 -18.69 2.23
N HIS A 796 -12.02 -18.54 1.00
CA HIS A 796 -11.25 -18.49 -0.24
C HIS A 796 -10.63 -17.11 -0.48
N ALA A 797 -11.20 -16.06 0.12
CA ALA A 797 -10.57 -14.76 0.26
C ALA A 797 -10.94 -14.14 1.63
N ILE A 798 -9.99 -13.44 2.24
CA ILE A 798 -10.18 -12.82 3.55
C ILE A 798 -9.84 -11.34 3.45
N HIS A 799 -10.64 -10.53 4.13
CA HIS A 799 -10.41 -9.11 4.33
C HIS A 799 -10.37 -8.81 5.84
N CYS A 800 -9.43 -7.95 6.24
CA CYS A 800 -9.39 -7.31 7.56
C CYS A 800 -9.19 -5.79 7.37
N SER A 801 -9.69 -4.98 8.31
CA SER A 801 -9.50 -3.52 8.25
C SER A 801 -8.17 -3.02 8.82
N SER A 802 -7.45 -3.89 9.54
CA SER A 802 -6.14 -3.62 10.16
C SER A 802 -5.12 -4.62 9.64
N SER A 803 -3.92 -4.14 9.33
CA SER A 803 -2.75 -4.97 9.03
C SER A 803 -2.32 -5.82 10.24
N THR A 804 -2.38 -5.25 11.46
CA THR A 804 -2.01 -5.95 12.70
C THR A 804 -2.86 -7.21 12.92
N HIS A 805 -4.18 -7.04 12.88
CA HIS A 805 -5.12 -8.17 12.96
C HIS A 805 -5.11 -9.03 11.70
N GLY A 806 -4.88 -8.42 10.53
CA GLY A 806 -4.80 -9.10 9.25
C GLY A 806 -3.66 -10.12 9.17
N GLU A 807 -2.47 -9.80 9.69
CA GLU A 807 -1.34 -10.75 9.76
C GLU A 807 -1.61 -11.92 10.71
N GLN A 808 -2.33 -11.69 11.83
CA GLN A 808 -2.78 -12.78 12.72
C GLN A 808 -3.75 -13.72 11.99
N TRP A 809 -4.75 -13.17 11.29
CA TRP A 809 -5.67 -13.95 10.45
C TRP A 809 -4.99 -14.64 9.27
N LYS A 810 -3.99 -14.01 8.62
CA LYS A 810 -3.18 -14.59 7.54
C LYS A 810 -2.39 -15.80 8.04
N LYS A 811 -1.79 -15.70 9.23
CA LYS A 811 -1.07 -16.79 9.89
C LYS A 811 -1.98 -17.95 10.32
N ALA A 812 -3.15 -17.64 10.90
CA ALA A 812 -4.09 -18.66 11.39
C ALA A 812 -4.82 -19.41 10.27
N SER A 813 -5.25 -18.68 9.23
CA SER A 813 -5.95 -19.26 8.08
C SER A 813 -5.02 -19.88 7.04
N GLY A 814 -3.80 -19.37 6.88
CA GLY A 814 -2.93 -19.69 5.74
C GLY A 814 -3.41 -19.07 4.41
N VAL A 815 -4.40 -18.16 4.45
CA VAL A 815 -4.96 -17.48 3.27
C VAL A 815 -4.55 -16.01 3.30
N PRO A 816 -4.10 -15.42 2.16
CA PRO A 816 -3.74 -14.00 2.12
C PRO A 816 -4.92 -13.10 2.50
N VAL A 817 -4.70 -12.26 3.51
CA VAL A 817 -5.66 -11.26 3.99
C VAL A 817 -5.44 -9.94 3.28
N ARG A 818 -6.50 -9.34 2.74
CA ARG A 818 -6.46 -7.98 2.19
C ARG A 818 -6.83 -6.94 3.24
N ARG A 819 -6.14 -5.79 3.21
CA ARG A 819 -6.53 -4.60 3.97
C ARG A 819 -7.56 -3.78 3.18
N ILE A 820 -8.77 -3.62 3.71
CA ILE A 820 -9.80 -2.72 3.17
C ILE A 820 -10.39 -1.94 4.34
N VAL A 821 -10.48 -0.61 4.26
CA VAL A 821 -11.09 0.19 5.32
C VAL A 821 -12.61 0.31 5.09
N CYS A 822 -13.37 0.52 6.15
CA CYS A 822 -14.80 0.76 6.02
C CYS A 822 -15.03 2.05 5.21
N PRO A 823 -15.87 2.05 4.16
CA PRO A 823 -16.10 3.25 3.38
C PRO A 823 -16.85 4.28 4.23
N VAL A 824 -16.50 5.55 4.03
CA VAL A 824 -17.04 6.68 4.78
C VAL A 824 -18.12 7.36 3.95
N ASP A 825 -19.25 7.69 4.57
CA ASP A 825 -20.36 8.34 3.88
C ASP A 825 -20.01 9.76 3.41
N ARG A 826 -20.54 10.16 2.24
CA ARG A 826 -20.20 11.43 1.58
C ARG A 826 -20.40 12.66 2.47
N VAL A 827 -21.38 12.61 3.38
CA VAL A 827 -21.70 13.69 4.34
C VAL A 827 -20.50 14.09 5.20
N PHE A 828 -19.63 13.15 5.59
CA PHE A 828 -18.45 13.49 6.39
C PHE A 828 -17.44 14.27 5.56
N PHE A 829 -17.24 13.94 4.28
CA PHE A 829 -16.31 14.67 3.41
C PHE A 829 -16.75 16.12 3.17
N SER A 830 -18.05 16.41 3.05
CA SER A 830 -18.55 17.79 2.94
C SER A 830 -18.29 18.63 4.21
N LEU A 831 -18.30 18.02 5.40
CA LEU A 831 -17.98 18.74 6.65
C LEU A 831 -16.52 19.23 6.71
N PHE A 832 -15.60 18.64 5.94
CA PHE A 832 -14.24 19.13 5.85
C PHE A 832 -14.17 20.50 5.16
N GLU A 833 -14.95 20.70 4.10
CA GLU A 833 -15.01 21.95 3.33
C GLU A 833 -15.50 23.10 4.24
N ASP A 834 -16.55 22.86 5.03
CA ASP A 834 -17.10 23.81 6.04
C ASP A 834 -16.11 24.17 7.18
N ARG A 835 -15.15 23.29 7.47
CA ARG A 835 -14.09 23.53 8.47
C ARG A 835 -12.88 24.23 7.86
N GLU A 836 -12.48 23.85 6.66
CA GLU A 836 -11.38 24.46 5.93
C GLU A 836 -11.69 25.93 5.60
N ALA A 837 -12.93 26.24 5.21
CA ALA A 837 -13.40 27.61 5.01
C ALA A 837 -13.29 28.49 6.28
N ARG A 838 -13.35 27.87 7.48
CA ARG A 838 -13.14 28.52 8.78
C ARG A 838 -11.70 28.34 9.33
N ASN A 839 -10.77 27.89 8.48
CA ASN A 839 -9.38 27.59 8.79
C ASN A 839 -9.19 26.71 10.05
N PHE A 840 -10.12 25.78 10.31
CA PHE A 840 -10.10 24.88 11.46
C PHE A 840 -10.01 25.59 12.83
N ALA A 841 -10.52 26.82 12.94
CA ALA A 841 -10.58 27.55 14.20
C ALA A 841 -11.59 26.92 15.18
N MET A 842 -11.15 26.67 16.42
CA MET A 842 -12.04 26.23 17.51
C MET A 842 -12.92 27.41 17.97
N GLN A 843 -14.19 27.15 18.30
CA GLN A 843 -15.15 28.19 18.65
C GLN A 843 -15.71 27.96 20.07
N GLY A 844 -15.21 28.73 21.04
CA GLY A 844 -15.65 28.63 22.44
C GLY A 844 -14.96 27.50 23.22
N PRO A 845 -15.65 26.87 24.21
CA PRO A 845 -15.08 25.80 25.02
C PRO A 845 -14.87 24.52 24.20
N LEU A 846 -13.82 23.75 24.52
CA LEU A 846 -13.40 22.61 23.70
C LEU A 846 -14.48 21.52 23.68
N GLN A 847 -15.00 21.23 22.50
CA GLN A 847 -16.04 20.23 22.29
C GLN A 847 -15.43 18.88 21.89
N ILE A 848 -15.53 17.88 22.77
CA ILE A 848 -15.02 16.52 22.56
C ILE A 848 -16.19 15.57 22.27
N VAL A 849 -16.03 14.69 21.29
CA VAL A 849 -16.94 13.55 21.08
C VAL A 849 -16.22 12.24 21.42
N VAL A 850 -16.92 11.35 22.12
CA VAL A 850 -16.54 9.95 22.38
C VAL A 850 -17.63 9.09 21.74
N SER A 851 -17.27 8.31 20.72
CA SER A 851 -18.24 7.63 19.86
C SER A 851 -18.02 6.12 19.84
N GLY A 852 -19.08 5.37 20.17
CA GLY A 852 -19.12 3.90 20.17
C GLY A 852 -19.90 3.34 21.35
N THR A 853 -20.44 2.12 21.18
CA THR A 853 -21.17 1.36 22.21
C THR A 853 -20.44 1.36 23.55
N LEU A 854 -21.15 1.64 24.65
CA LEU A 854 -20.59 1.66 26.01
C LEU A 854 -20.26 0.23 26.44
N GLN A 855 -18.97 -0.07 26.55
CA GLN A 855 -18.45 -1.39 26.90
C GLN A 855 -17.07 -1.24 27.57
N PRO A 856 -16.71 -2.10 28.55
CA PRO A 856 -15.40 -2.02 29.22
C PRO A 856 -14.19 -1.99 28.27
N ARG A 857 -14.20 -2.76 27.17
CA ARG A 857 -13.13 -2.72 26.13
C ARG A 857 -12.98 -1.36 25.46
N LYS A 858 -14.07 -0.60 25.31
CA LYS A 858 -14.08 0.75 24.73
C LYS A 858 -13.68 1.83 25.75
N ASN A 859 -13.74 1.51 27.05
CA ASN A 859 -13.14 2.29 28.13
C ASN A 859 -13.54 3.78 28.13
N GLN A 860 -14.81 4.08 27.86
CA GLN A 860 -15.35 5.44 27.89
C GLN A 860 -15.14 6.13 29.25
N LEU A 861 -15.15 5.37 30.35
CA LEU A 861 -14.87 5.89 31.70
C LEU A 861 -13.50 6.59 31.80
N ALA A 862 -12.47 6.13 31.08
CA ALA A 862 -11.17 6.83 31.06
C ALA A 862 -11.24 8.18 30.34
N ALA A 863 -12.08 8.33 29.30
CA ALA A 863 -12.33 9.61 28.66
C ALA A 863 -13.10 10.58 29.57
N ILE A 864 -14.07 10.08 30.35
CA ILE A 864 -14.79 10.87 31.37
C ILE A 864 -13.81 11.34 32.47
N LYS A 865 -12.93 10.45 32.95
CA LYS A 865 -11.87 10.79 33.92
C LYS A 865 -10.87 11.80 33.33
N ALA A 866 -10.51 11.69 32.06
CA ALA A 866 -9.66 12.67 31.38
C ALA A 866 -10.30 14.06 31.32
N ALA A 867 -11.62 14.15 31.13
CA ALA A 867 -12.37 15.41 31.18
C ALA A 867 -12.26 16.09 32.56
N LEU A 868 -12.39 15.33 33.65
CA LEU A 868 -12.19 15.84 35.02
C LEU A 868 -10.77 16.41 35.21
N LEU A 869 -9.75 15.72 34.69
CA LEU A 869 -8.35 16.17 34.77
C LEU A 869 -8.08 17.42 33.93
N LEU A 870 -8.74 17.57 32.78
CA LEU A 870 -8.69 18.78 31.95
C LEU A 870 -9.32 19.98 32.68
N ARG A 871 -10.50 19.78 33.29
CA ARG A 871 -11.18 20.83 34.07
C ARG A 871 -10.40 21.23 35.33
N LYS A 872 -9.84 20.26 36.06
CA LYS A 872 -8.94 20.54 37.20
C LYS A 872 -7.67 21.29 36.79
N ALA A 873 -7.26 21.21 35.52
CA ALA A 873 -6.16 21.98 34.96
C ALA A 873 -6.59 23.35 34.36
N GLY A 874 -7.84 23.77 34.55
CA GLY A 874 -8.35 25.08 34.12
C GLY A 874 -8.84 25.14 32.67
N HIS A 875 -8.98 24.01 31.97
CA HIS A 875 -9.56 23.97 30.62
C HIS A 875 -11.08 23.84 30.67
N ASP A 876 -11.79 24.68 29.92
CA ASP A 876 -13.23 24.53 29.71
C ASP A 876 -13.49 23.53 28.58
N VAL A 877 -14.14 22.41 28.92
CA VAL A 877 -14.35 21.26 28.05
C VAL A 877 -15.76 20.70 28.22
N THR A 878 -16.35 20.25 27.11
CA THR A 878 -17.61 19.50 27.08
C THR A 878 -17.36 18.17 26.36
N VAL A 879 -17.82 17.05 26.93
CA VAL A 879 -17.70 15.72 26.34
C VAL A 879 -19.08 15.17 25.98
N HIS A 880 -19.30 14.89 24.71
CA HIS A 880 -20.49 14.19 24.23
C HIS A 880 -20.17 12.70 24.03
N VAL A 881 -20.81 11.84 24.83
CA VAL A 881 -20.69 10.38 24.69
C VAL A 881 -21.89 9.87 23.89
N ILE A 882 -21.63 9.28 22.72
CA ILE A 882 -22.66 8.78 21.80
C ILE A 882 -22.46 7.28 21.50
N GLY A 883 -23.53 6.50 21.60
CA GLY A 883 -23.51 5.05 21.41
C GLY A 883 -24.53 4.32 22.27
N TYR A 884 -24.87 3.09 21.89
CA TYR A 884 -25.72 2.19 22.68
C TYR A 884 -25.19 2.01 24.10
N ASP A 885 -26.05 2.21 25.10
CA ASP A 885 -25.77 2.11 26.53
C ASP A 885 -26.48 0.91 27.20
N ASP A 886 -27.16 0.10 26.40
CA ASP A 886 -28.03 -1.01 26.80
C ASP A 886 -27.42 -2.40 26.54
N LEU A 887 -26.34 -2.52 25.77
CA LEU A 887 -25.62 -3.78 25.53
C LEU A 887 -24.76 -4.24 26.73
N ARG A 888 -24.39 -3.31 27.62
CA ARG A 888 -23.70 -3.55 28.91
C ARG A 888 -24.23 -2.53 29.94
N PRO A 889 -25.46 -2.70 30.44
CA PRO A 889 -26.14 -1.69 31.25
C PRO A 889 -25.38 -1.35 32.54
N ASP A 890 -24.68 -2.32 33.14
CA ASP A 890 -23.88 -2.12 34.35
C ASP A 890 -22.74 -1.13 34.12
N TYR A 891 -22.03 -1.25 32.99
CA TYR A 891 -20.94 -0.33 32.62
C TYR A 891 -21.46 1.06 32.23
N ALA A 892 -22.62 1.13 31.60
CA ALA A 892 -23.29 2.40 31.33
C ALA A 892 -23.78 3.07 32.62
N LYS A 893 -24.20 2.29 33.62
CA LYS A 893 -24.52 2.79 34.97
C LYS A 893 -23.26 3.32 35.66
N GLU A 894 -22.15 2.57 35.67
CA GLU A 894 -20.86 3.01 36.22
C GLU A 894 -20.41 4.36 35.62
N CYS A 895 -20.53 4.53 34.30
CA CYS A 895 -20.22 5.80 33.63
C CYS A 895 -21.14 6.96 34.07
N ARG A 896 -22.43 6.71 34.31
CA ARG A 896 -23.40 7.72 34.79
C ARG A 896 -23.17 8.08 36.25
N ASP A 897 -23.00 7.08 37.11
CA ASP A 897 -22.73 7.25 38.54
C ASP A 897 -21.48 8.12 38.72
N TYR A 898 -20.39 7.82 38.00
CA TYR A 898 -19.15 8.59 38.07
C TYR A 898 -19.29 10.05 37.60
N VAL A 899 -20.17 10.34 36.64
CA VAL A 899 -20.45 11.73 36.20
C VAL A 899 -21.14 12.52 37.32
N VAL A 900 -22.12 11.91 38.00
CA VAL A 900 -22.85 12.53 39.11
C VAL A 900 -21.97 12.67 40.35
N GLU A 901 -21.22 11.63 40.71
CA GLU A 901 -20.29 11.63 41.86
C GLU A 901 -19.20 12.73 41.78
N GLN A 902 -18.87 13.18 40.57
CA GLN A 902 -17.83 14.19 40.32
C GLN A 902 -18.37 15.58 39.94
N GLY A 903 -19.69 15.79 39.90
CA GLY A 903 -20.29 17.07 39.51
C GLY A 903 -20.00 17.46 38.06
N LEU A 904 -20.13 16.50 37.14
CA LEU A 904 -19.80 16.64 35.72
C LEU A 904 -21.02 16.68 34.79
N GLU A 905 -22.24 16.73 35.32
CA GLU A 905 -23.50 16.60 34.56
C GLU A 905 -23.63 17.65 33.43
N ASP A 906 -23.26 18.90 33.69
CA ASP A 906 -23.28 19.99 32.70
C ASP A 906 -22.14 19.89 31.65
N HIS A 907 -21.19 18.96 31.84
CA HIS A 907 -19.94 18.87 31.07
C HIS A 907 -19.73 17.51 30.39
N VAL A 908 -20.41 16.45 30.82
CA VAL A 908 -20.30 15.10 30.25
C VAL A 908 -21.70 14.58 29.95
N ILE A 909 -22.11 14.69 28.69
CA ILE A 909 -23.47 14.42 28.25
C ILE A 909 -23.51 13.08 27.53
N LEU A 910 -24.20 12.10 28.11
CA LEU A 910 -24.45 10.79 27.51
C LEU A 910 -25.74 10.83 26.70
N HIS A 911 -25.66 10.72 25.38
CA HIS A 911 -26.81 10.84 24.46
C HIS A 911 -27.52 9.51 24.18
N GLY A 912 -26.92 8.38 24.59
CA GLY A 912 -27.34 7.06 24.12
C GLY A 912 -27.10 6.88 22.61
N PHE A 913 -27.92 6.07 21.97
CA PHE A 913 -27.86 5.86 20.51
C PHE A 913 -28.31 7.12 19.75
N VAL A 914 -27.54 7.47 18.70
CA VAL A 914 -27.77 8.63 17.84
C VAL A 914 -27.81 8.14 16.39
N SER A 915 -28.88 8.49 15.66
CA SER A 915 -29.08 8.10 14.26
C SER A 915 -28.36 9.01 13.24
N ASP A 916 -28.05 10.23 13.66
CA ASP A 916 -27.46 11.36 12.90
C ASP A 916 -26.11 11.81 13.51
N PRO A 917 -25.11 10.92 13.64
CA PRO A 917 -23.84 11.21 14.33
C PRO A 917 -23.07 12.39 13.73
N GLU A 918 -23.22 12.66 12.43
CA GLU A 918 -22.57 13.75 11.70
C GLU A 918 -22.73 15.13 12.36
N ARG A 919 -23.84 15.39 13.08
CA ARG A 919 -24.06 16.64 13.83
C ARG A 919 -23.06 16.88 14.98
N PHE A 920 -22.42 15.81 15.46
CA PHE A 920 -21.33 15.89 16.43
C PHE A 920 -19.99 16.10 15.72
N TYR A 921 -19.75 15.38 14.62
CA TYR A 921 -18.58 15.58 13.75
C TYR A 921 -18.55 16.96 13.07
N ALA A 922 -19.68 17.67 12.98
CA ALA A 922 -19.77 19.05 12.51
C ALA A 922 -19.48 20.10 13.61
N ARG A 923 -19.86 19.83 14.87
CA ARG A 923 -19.75 20.80 15.98
C ARG A 923 -18.49 20.65 16.83
N CYS A 924 -18.01 19.43 17.01
CA CYS A 924 -16.92 19.14 17.94
C CYS A 924 -15.57 19.59 17.39
N ASP A 925 -14.54 19.71 18.22
CA ASP A 925 -13.17 19.97 17.80
C ASP A 925 -12.35 18.68 17.70
N LEU A 926 -12.70 17.67 18.50
CA LEU A 926 -11.87 16.48 18.76
C LEU A 926 -12.72 15.22 18.99
N LEU A 927 -12.34 14.12 18.32
CA LEU A 927 -12.74 12.75 18.65
C LEU A 927 -11.71 12.17 19.63
N LEU A 928 -12.17 11.76 20.81
CA LEU A 928 -11.37 11.06 21.81
C LEU A 928 -11.73 9.57 21.80
N ILE A 929 -10.74 8.75 21.46
CA ILE A 929 -10.80 7.29 21.54
C ILE A 929 -10.02 6.89 22.79
N SER A 930 -10.63 6.11 23.68
CA SER A 930 -9.99 5.62 24.92
C SER A 930 -9.92 4.09 25.00
N ALA A 931 -10.30 3.40 23.92
CA ALA A 931 -10.43 1.94 23.85
C ALA A 931 -9.11 1.21 24.15
N LEU A 932 -9.22 0.03 24.77
CA LEU A 932 -8.11 -0.86 25.11
C LEU A 932 -7.68 -1.73 23.92
N ASP A 933 -8.59 -2.00 23.00
CA ASP A 933 -8.38 -2.73 21.76
C ASP A 933 -9.39 -2.26 20.70
N GLU A 934 -8.97 -2.16 19.44
CA GLU A 934 -9.76 -1.86 18.25
C GLU A 934 -9.12 -2.47 16.99
N SER A 935 -9.93 -2.90 16.02
CA SER A 935 -9.39 -3.24 14.69
C SER A 935 -9.06 -1.98 13.89
N MET A 936 -10.07 -1.27 13.40
CA MET A 936 -9.93 0.02 12.72
C MET A 936 -11.15 0.87 13.10
N PRO A 937 -11.03 1.89 13.96
CA PRO A 937 -12.20 2.64 14.42
C PRO A 937 -12.87 3.37 13.26
N GLN A 938 -14.12 3.06 12.96
CA GLN A 938 -14.86 3.76 11.88
C GLN A 938 -15.09 5.23 12.21
N THR A 939 -15.18 5.53 13.51
CA THR A 939 -15.26 6.89 14.06
C THR A 939 -14.00 7.70 13.75
N MET A 940 -12.82 7.08 13.80
CA MET A 940 -11.57 7.70 13.34
C MET A 940 -11.63 8.04 11.85
N LEU A 941 -12.10 7.10 11.01
CA LEU A 941 -12.24 7.34 9.56
C LEU A 941 -13.21 8.50 9.27
N GLN A 942 -14.33 8.57 10.00
CA GLN A 942 -15.29 9.67 9.95
C GLN A 942 -14.67 11.01 10.39
N ALA A 943 -13.89 11.02 11.48
CA ALA A 943 -13.21 12.21 11.98
C ALA A 943 -12.16 12.74 10.98
N MET A 944 -11.33 11.86 10.45
CA MET A 944 -10.36 12.20 9.39
C MET A 944 -11.06 12.80 8.17
N ALA A 945 -12.21 12.24 7.78
CA ALA A 945 -12.96 12.68 6.61
C ALA A 945 -13.68 14.02 6.82
N SER A 946 -14.07 14.34 8.06
CA SER A 946 -14.76 15.58 8.42
C SER A 946 -13.87 16.69 8.95
N GLY A 947 -12.54 16.52 8.97
CA GLY A 947 -11.61 17.51 9.52
C GLY A 947 -11.72 17.68 11.03
N LEU A 948 -12.09 16.63 11.75
CA LEU A 948 -12.14 16.56 13.21
C LEU A 948 -10.84 15.96 13.73
N ALA A 949 -10.25 16.53 14.78
CA ALA A 949 -8.99 16.02 15.34
C ALA A 949 -9.18 14.63 15.98
N VAL A 950 -8.18 13.77 15.89
CA VAL A 950 -8.21 12.43 16.52
C VAL A 950 -7.15 12.38 17.62
N VAL A 951 -7.59 12.01 18.83
CA VAL A 951 -6.71 11.61 19.94
C VAL A 951 -7.09 10.19 20.36
N SER A 952 -6.10 9.29 20.39
CA SER A 952 -6.31 7.87 20.65
C SER A 952 -5.07 7.24 21.28
N PRO A 953 -5.15 6.20 22.13
CA PRO A 953 -4.01 5.33 22.39
C PRO A 953 -3.61 4.57 21.12
N SER A 954 -2.39 4.00 21.09
CA SER A 954 -1.89 3.18 19.98
C SER A 954 -2.52 1.77 19.97
N VAL A 955 -3.82 1.67 19.70
CA VAL A 955 -4.56 0.39 19.67
C VAL A 955 -4.86 -0.07 18.25
N GLY A 956 -4.51 -1.34 17.98
CA GLY A 956 -4.64 -2.02 16.68
C GLY A 956 -4.31 -1.15 15.46
N GLY A 957 -5.32 -0.86 14.64
CA GLY A 957 -5.15 -0.17 13.35
C GLY A 957 -5.06 1.34 13.40
N VAL A 958 -5.22 1.99 14.57
CA VAL A 958 -5.13 3.46 14.70
C VAL A 958 -3.78 3.96 14.18
N SER A 959 -2.70 3.38 14.70
CA SER A 959 -1.31 3.72 14.34
C SER A 959 -0.91 3.24 12.93
N GLU A 960 -1.82 2.64 12.15
CA GLU A 960 -1.61 2.35 10.72
C GLU A 960 -1.99 3.53 9.81
N LEU A 961 -2.78 4.50 10.29
CA LEU A 961 -3.21 5.70 9.56
C LEU A 961 -2.85 7.00 10.28
N ILE A 962 -2.96 7.02 11.61
CA ILE A 962 -2.58 8.17 12.43
C ILE A 962 -1.07 8.12 12.70
N LYS A 963 -0.41 9.25 12.45
CA LYS A 963 0.99 9.51 12.75
C LYS A 963 1.04 10.62 13.80
N HIS A 964 1.49 10.28 15.00
CA HIS A 964 1.48 11.18 16.16
C HIS A 964 2.13 12.54 15.85
N ARG A 965 1.41 13.64 16.09
CA ARG A 965 1.76 15.05 15.82
C ARG A 965 1.68 15.50 14.35
N TYR A 966 1.43 14.58 13.40
CA TYR A 966 1.36 14.87 11.95
C TYR A 966 -0.03 14.65 11.35
N SER A 967 -0.77 13.60 11.74
CA SER A 967 -2.16 13.37 11.26
C SER A 967 -3.16 13.04 12.39
N GLY A 968 -2.73 13.20 13.64
CA GLY A 968 -3.51 13.03 14.86
C GLY A 968 -2.56 12.93 16.07
N LEU A 969 -3.08 12.66 17.26
CA LEU A 969 -2.25 12.39 18.44
C LEU A 969 -2.45 10.96 18.95
N ILE A 970 -1.32 10.33 19.30
CA ILE A 970 -1.27 9.02 19.91
C ILE A 970 -0.91 9.23 21.38
N ALA A 971 -1.81 8.86 22.30
CA ALA A 971 -1.53 8.81 23.73
C ALA A 971 -0.62 7.61 24.03
N LYS A 972 0.32 7.77 24.98
CA LYS A 972 1.31 6.74 25.33
C LYS A 972 0.67 5.45 25.84
N ASN A 973 -0.45 5.57 26.56
CA ASN A 973 -1.25 4.46 27.05
C ASN A 973 -2.73 4.87 27.17
N THR A 974 -3.55 4.00 27.75
CA THR A 974 -5.02 4.17 27.88
C THR A 974 -5.46 4.87 29.18
N SER A 975 -4.53 5.44 29.96
CA SER A 975 -4.86 6.07 31.25
C SER A 975 -5.52 7.44 31.06
N PRO A 976 -6.38 7.88 31.99
CA PRO A 976 -7.00 9.20 31.94
C PRO A 976 -5.97 10.35 31.86
N GLU A 977 -4.81 10.20 32.49
CA GLU A 977 -3.75 11.20 32.58
C GLU A 977 -3.06 11.40 31.22
N GLU A 978 -2.68 10.33 30.53
CA GLU A 978 -2.05 10.40 29.19
C GLU A 978 -3.05 10.83 28.10
N LEU A 979 -4.32 10.42 28.22
CA LEU A 979 -5.40 10.92 27.36
C LEU A 979 -5.61 12.44 27.56
N ALA A 980 -5.71 12.89 28.82
CA ALA A 980 -5.82 14.31 29.14
C ALA A 980 -4.59 15.10 28.66
N GLN A 981 -3.38 14.58 28.86
CA GLN A 981 -2.14 15.23 28.44
C GLN A 981 -2.05 15.36 26.91
N SER A 982 -2.51 14.35 26.17
CA SER A 982 -2.60 14.41 24.70
C SER A 982 -3.61 15.46 24.23
N VAL A 983 -4.76 15.58 24.91
CA VAL A 983 -5.72 16.65 24.64
C VAL A 983 -5.14 18.03 24.97
N LYS A 984 -4.38 18.19 26.06
CA LYS A 984 -3.65 19.43 26.37
C LYS A 984 -2.64 19.80 25.28
N GLU A 985 -1.91 18.82 24.74
CA GLU A 985 -0.99 19.05 23.62
C GLU A 985 -1.74 19.62 22.41
N PHE A 986 -2.92 19.06 22.06
CA PHE A 986 -3.77 19.61 21.01
C PHE A 986 -4.30 21.02 21.30
N ILE A 987 -4.68 21.33 22.55
CA ILE A 987 -5.10 22.68 22.97
C ILE A 987 -3.94 23.69 22.80
N GLY A 988 -2.70 23.28 23.03
CA GLY A 988 -1.51 24.11 22.85
C GLY A 988 -1.12 24.40 21.39
N TYR A 989 -1.69 23.71 20.41
CA TYR A 989 -1.34 23.90 19.00
C TYR A 989 -1.94 25.19 18.41
N SER A 990 -1.17 25.88 17.57
CA SER A 990 -1.68 26.99 16.75
C SER A 990 -2.69 26.50 15.71
N THR A 991 -3.59 27.38 15.27
CA THR A 991 -4.58 27.10 14.22
C THR A 991 -3.94 26.55 12.94
N ALA A 992 -2.79 27.09 12.54
CA ALA A 992 -2.03 26.58 11.39
C ALA A 992 -1.54 25.13 11.60
N ARG A 993 -0.97 24.81 12.77
CA ARG A 993 -0.50 23.45 13.11
C ARG A 993 -1.66 22.44 13.16
N ARG A 994 -2.85 22.86 13.62
CA ARG A 994 -4.08 22.04 13.54
C ARG A 994 -4.51 21.82 12.09
N GLY A 995 -4.61 22.89 11.28
CA GLY A 995 -5.01 22.78 9.88
C GLY A 995 -4.10 21.88 9.05
N GLU A 996 -2.78 21.92 9.28
CA GLU A 996 -1.84 20.96 8.68
C GLU A 996 -2.14 19.51 9.06
N MET A 997 -2.35 19.24 10.36
CA MET A 997 -2.65 17.90 10.87
C MET A 997 -3.94 17.34 10.25
N LEU A 998 -4.98 18.17 10.16
CA LEU A 998 -6.29 17.78 9.66
C LEU A 998 -6.27 17.56 8.14
N ARG A 999 -5.52 18.37 7.38
CA ARG A 999 -5.28 18.12 5.94
C ARG A 999 -4.51 16.83 5.69
N ALA A 1000 -3.48 16.53 6.48
CA ALA A 1000 -2.69 15.30 6.33
C ALA A 1000 -3.54 14.05 6.60
N ALA A 1001 -4.42 14.11 7.59
CA ALA A 1001 -5.41 13.07 7.86
C ALA A 1001 -6.44 12.93 6.72
N TYR A 1002 -6.99 14.06 6.26
CA TYR A 1002 -7.98 14.11 5.19
C TYR A 1002 -7.46 13.52 3.88
N ARG A 1003 -6.24 13.88 3.43
CA ARG A 1003 -5.64 13.36 2.17
C ARG A 1003 -5.66 11.83 2.13
N THR A 1004 -5.26 11.15 3.20
CA THR A 1004 -5.26 9.68 3.29
C THR A 1004 -6.67 9.09 3.20
N ILE A 1005 -7.63 9.59 3.98
CA ILE A 1005 -8.98 9.01 3.97
C ILE A 1005 -9.80 9.42 2.73
N SER A 1006 -9.44 10.54 2.08
CA SER A 1006 -10.02 10.99 0.80
C SER A 1006 -9.77 10.02 -0.35
N ILE A 1007 -8.94 8.99 -0.16
CA ILE A 1007 -8.74 7.90 -1.13
C ILE A 1007 -9.18 6.59 -0.50
N LEU A 1008 -8.60 6.19 0.63
CA LEU A 1008 -8.87 4.89 1.24
C LEU A 1008 -10.34 4.72 1.67
N GLY A 1009 -10.96 5.78 2.18
CA GLY A 1009 -12.35 5.78 2.67
C GLY A 1009 -13.40 6.04 1.60
N ARG A 1010 -13.01 6.33 0.34
CA ARG A 1010 -13.99 6.56 -0.73
C ARG A 1010 -14.68 5.26 -1.12
N SER A 1011 -16.01 5.32 -1.22
CA SER A 1011 -16.86 4.23 -1.69
C SER A 1011 -16.41 3.65 -3.04
N SER A 1012 -15.90 4.48 -3.96
CA SER A 1012 -15.38 4.05 -5.26
C SER A 1012 -14.15 3.14 -5.14
N TYR A 1013 -13.15 3.55 -4.36
CA TYR A 1013 -11.94 2.76 -4.08
C TYR A 1013 -12.26 1.45 -3.34
N VAL A 1014 -13.05 1.52 -2.27
CA VAL A 1014 -13.44 0.32 -1.50
C VAL A 1014 -14.21 -0.67 -2.38
N ARG A 1015 -15.12 -0.18 -3.24
CA ARG A 1015 -15.88 -1.00 -4.19
C ARG A 1015 -14.97 -1.69 -5.21
N ALA A 1016 -13.94 -1.01 -5.71
CA ALA A 1016 -12.93 -1.59 -6.59
C ALA A 1016 -12.11 -2.72 -5.91
N GLU A 1017 -11.58 -2.49 -4.70
CA GLU A 1017 -10.88 -3.55 -3.94
C GLU A 1017 -11.80 -4.74 -3.60
N LEU A 1018 -13.08 -4.49 -3.32
CA LEU A 1018 -14.08 -5.53 -3.07
C LEU A 1018 -14.32 -6.43 -4.28
N MET A 1019 -14.38 -5.88 -5.50
CA MET A 1019 -14.51 -6.69 -6.71
C MET A 1019 -13.28 -7.58 -6.94
N ASP A 1020 -12.07 -7.06 -6.73
CA ASP A 1020 -10.84 -7.86 -6.82
C ASP A 1020 -10.71 -8.90 -5.68
N LEU A 1021 -11.27 -8.64 -4.49
CA LEU A 1021 -11.38 -9.61 -3.39
C LEU A 1021 -12.25 -10.80 -3.83
N TYR A 1022 -13.43 -10.52 -4.42
CA TYR A 1022 -14.34 -11.54 -4.93
C TYR A 1022 -13.74 -12.34 -6.09
N ALA A 1023 -13.10 -11.68 -7.07
CA ALA A 1023 -12.36 -12.36 -8.13
C ALA A 1023 -11.24 -13.27 -7.59
N SER A 1024 -10.58 -12.86 -6.50
CA SER A 1024 -9.56 -13.69 -5.83
C SER A 1024 -10.16 -14.93 -5.13
N ALA A 1025 -11.41 -14.84 -4.65
CA ALA A 1025 -12.12 -15.98 -4.05
C ALA A 1025 -12.42 -17.04 -5.12
N PHE A 1026 -12.99 -16.64 -6.27
CA PHE A 1026 -13.21 -17.54 -7.41
C PHE A 1026 -11.92 -18.20 -7.89
N LYS A 1027 -10.83 -17.44 -8.02
CA LYS A 1027 -9.51 -17.98 -8.43
C LYS A 1027 -8.95 -19.05 -7.48
N ARG A 1028 -9.24 -18.98 -6.17
CA ARG A 1028 -8.81 -20.00 -5.19
C ARG A 1028 -9.81 -21.14 -5.00
N TRP A 1029 -11.08 -20.92 -5.34
CA TRP A 1029 -12.15 -21.92 -5.23
C TRP A 1029 -12.18 -22.93 -6.38
N ALA A 1030 -11.59 -22.58 -7.53
CA ALA A 1030 -11.53 -23.35 -8.78
C ALA A 1030 -11.86 -24.86 -8.62
N PRO A 1031 -13.07 -25.30 -9.03
CA PRO A 1031 -13.54 -26.64 -8.73
C PRO A 1031 -12.66 -27.68 -9.43
N THR A 1032 -12.04 -28.55 -8.64
CA THR A 1032 -11.34 -29.73 -9.17
C THR A 1032 -12.33 -30.62 -9.89
N SER A 1033 -12.16 -30.76 -11.21
CA SER A 1033 -12.87 -31.74 -12.03
C SER A 1033 -12.45 -33.15 -11.61
N VAL A 1034 -13.23 -33.76 -10.73
CA VAL A 1034 -13.20 -35.19 -10.46
C VAL A 1034 -14.57 -35.72 -10.82
N ASP A 1035 -14.64 -36.63 -11.79
CA ASP A 1035 -15.89 -37.27 -12.19
C ASP A 1035 -16.47 -38.06 -11.02
N VAL A 1036 -17.58 -37.58 -10.45
CA VAL A 1036 -18.33 -38.31 -9.42
C VAL A 1036 -19.29 -39.27 -10.10
N ALA A 1037 -18.77 -40.40 -10.55
CA ALA A 1037 -19.55 -41.57 -10.92
C ALA A 1037 -19.11 -42.75 -10.04
N THR A 1038 -20.08 -43.38 -9.37
CA THR A 1038 -19.94 -44.59 -8.52
C THR A 1038 -18.88 -44.54 -7.41
N GLU A 1039 -19.31 -44.26 -6.17
CA GLU A 1039 -19.28 -45.25 -5.09
C GLU A 1039 -20.14 -44.81 -3.89
N ALA A 1040 -21.40 -45.26 -3.90
CA ALA A 1040 -22.32 -45.14 -2.77
C ALA A 1040 -22.80 -46.55 -2.36
N SER A 1041 -21.87 -47.39 -1.91
CA SER A 1041 -22.22 -48.69 -1.28
C SER A 1041 -21.04 -49.29 -0.51
N GLY A 1042 -21.27 -49.66 0.76
CA GLY A 1042 -20.48 -50.69 1.44
C GLY A 1042 -19.42 -50.18 2.41
N LEU A 1043 -19.70 -50.32 3.70
CA LEU A 1043 -18.70 -50.29 4.76
C LEU A 1043 -17.61 -51.35 4.50
N ARG A 1044 -16.35 -50.92 4.53
CA ARG A 1044 -15.26 -51.74 5.08
C ARG A 1044 -14.52 -50.94 6.15
N GLN A 1045 -14.76 -51.35 7.39
CA GLN A 1045 -13.77 -51.18 8.44
C GLN A 1045 -12.52 -52.01 8.10
N ASP A 1046 -11.39 -51.53 8.61
CA ASP A 1046 -10.05 -52.11 8.59
C ASP A 1046 -9.20 -52.01 7.31
N MET A 1047 -7.93 -51.64 7.55
CA MET A 1047 -6.75 -51.72 6.70
C MET A 1047 -6.58 -50.69 5.56
N LEU A 1048 -6.27 -49.44 5.91
CA LEU A 1048 -5.19 -48.61 5.34
C LEU A 1048 -4.82 -47.52 6.38
N PRO A 1049 -3.57 -47.01 6.42
CA PRO A 1049 -2.79 -47.10 7.66
C PRO A 1049 -2.95 -45.94 8.63
N ASP A 1050 -2.68 -46.26 9.90
CA ASP A 1050 -2.50 -45.31 11.00
C ASP A 1050 -1.57 -44.14 10.64
N ARG A 1051 -1.98 -42.94 11.08
CA ARG A 1051 -1.14 -41.77 11.37
C ARG A 1051 -0.22 -41.27 10.25
N PHE A 1052 -0.70 -40.25 9.53
CA PHE A 1052 0.20 -39.16 9.16
C PHE A 1052 0.44 -38.25 10.35
N GLU A 1053 1.58 -38.45 11.03
CA GLU A 1053 2.09 -37.53 12.05
C GLU A 1053 2.26 -36.10 11.50
N PRO A 1054 2.28 -35.07 12.38
CA PRO A 1054 2.50 -33.66 11.99
C PRO A 1054 3.72 -33.41 11.09
N ALA A 1055 4.69 -34.33 11.06
CA ALA A 1055 5.83 -34.34 10.16
C ALA A 1055 5.46 -34.31 8.65
N VAL A 1056 4.34 -34.88 8.21
CA VAL A 1056 4.04 -34.99 6.76
C VAL A 1056 3.35 -33.75 6.18
N ALA A 1057 2.65 -32.96 7.00
CA ALA A 1057 2.24 -31.61 6.59
C ALA A 1057 3.46 -30.70 6.35
N SER A 1058 4.53 -30.89 7.14
CA SER A 1058 5.85 -30.30 6.88
C SER A 1058 6.46 -30.81 5.57
N THR A 1059 6.35 -32.12 5.28
CA THR A 1059 6.84 -32.70 4.02
C THR A 1059 6.13 -32.17 2.77
N ILE A 1060 4.83 -31.87 2.81
CA ILE A 1060 4.14 -31.27 1.64
C ILE A 1060 4.54 -29.79 1.45
N ALA A 1061 4.70 -29.01 2.53
CA ALA A 1061 5.26 -27.66 2.46
C ALA A 1061 6.72 -27.67 1.95
N ARG A 1062 7.50 -28.68 2.35
CA ARG A 1062 8.85 -28.95 1.84
C ARG A 1062 8.82 -29.29 0.34
N LEU A 1063 7.95 -30.19 -0.10
CA LEU A 1063 7.82 -30.59 -1.51
C LEU A 1063 7.37 -29.44 -2.40
N HIS A 1064 6.40 -28.61 -1.99
CA HIS A 1064 6.00 -27.43 -2.77
C HIS A 1064 7.17 -26.46 -2.95
N SER A 1065 7.98 -26.28 -1.91
CA SER A 1065 9.18 -25.45 -1.93
C SER A 1065 10.42 -26.16 -2.51
N GLU A 1066 10.34 -27.46 -2.83
CA GLU A 1066 11.33 -28.21 -3.61
C GLU A 1066 10.99 -28.19 -5.10
N VAL A 1067 9.70 -28.16 -5.47
CA VAL A 1067 9.23 -27.98 -6.86
C VAL A 1067 9.51 -26.55 -7.36
N GLU A 1068 9.23 -25.51 -6.57
CA GLU A 1068 9.66 -24.14 -6.90
C GLU A 1068 11.20 -24.01 -6.98
N ALA A 1069 11.94 -24.86 -6.28
CA ALA A 1069 13.40 -24.89 -6.32
C ALA A 1069 13.99 -25.62 -7.56
N GLN A 1070 13.17 -26.25 -8.42
CA GLN A 1070 13.66 -26.87 -9.65
C GLN A 1070 13.87 -25.87 -10.80
N HIS A 1071 13.20 -24.73 -10.79
CA HIS A 1071 13.24 -23.75 -11.89
C HIS A 1071 14.33 -22.67 -11.77
N PHE A 1072 15.03 -22.56 -10.64
CA PHE A 1072 16.05 -21.54 -10.43
C PHE A 1072 17.48 -22.10 -10.47
N SER A 1073 18.40 -21.28 -10.97
CA SER A 1073 19.75 -21.67 -11.37
C SER A 1073 20.64 -22.18 -10.22
N ARG A 1074 21.70 -22.91 -10.60
CA ARG A 1074 22.59 -23.69 -9.72
C ARG A 1074 23.14 -23.01 -8.44
N PRO A 1075 23.34 -21.68 -8.31
CA PRO A 1075 23.92 -21.09 -7.10
C PRO A 1075 23.10 -21.26 -5.80
N LEU A 1076 21.77 -21.40 -5.90
CA LEU A 1076 20.90 -21.40 -4.70
C LEU A 1076 20.88 -22.72 -3.91
N ARG A 1077 21.46 -23.82 -4.43
CA ARG A 1077 21.47 -25.11 -3.73
C ARG A 1077 22.28 -25.10 -2.42
N LEU A 1078 23.31 -24.26 -2.30
CA LEU A 1078 24.07 -24.13 -1.04
C LEU A 1078 23.31 -23.37 0.06
N ALA A 1079 22.43 -22.43 -0.30
CA ALA A 1079 21.79 -21.54 0.68
C ALA A 1079 20.84 -22.27 1.65
N ARG A 1080 20.30 -23.44 1.25
CA ARG A 1080 19.34 -24.20 2.07
C ARG A 1080 19.97 -25.10 3.14
N ALA A 1081 21.29 -25.22 3.17
CA ALA A 1081 22.01 -25.97 4.22
C ALA A 1081 22.04 -25.24 5.58
N VAL A 1082 21.56 -24.00 5.66
CA VAL A 1082 21.90 -23.04 6.74
C VAL A 1082 20.78 -22.85 7.80
N THR A 1083 19.63 -23.53 7.68
CA THR A 1083 18.47 -23.33 8.58
C THR A 1083 18.03 -24.56 9.40
N LEU A 1084 18.85 -25.60 9.49
CA LEU A 1084 18.61 -26.74 10.40
C LEU A 1084 19.10 -26.42 11.82
N ARG A 1085 18.41 -26.95 12.85
CA ARG A 1085 18.90 -26.84 14.24
C ARG A 1085 20.21 -27.61 14.36
N SER A 1086 21.17 -27.09 15.13
CA SER A 1086 22.56 -27.57 15.11
C SER A 1086 22.80 -29.04 15.48
N SER A 1087 21.81 -29.72 16.06
CA SER A 1087 21.83 -31.15 16.39
C SER A 1087 21.30 -32.05 15.26
N GLU A 1088 20.54 -31.49 14.31
CA GLU A 1088 19.84 -32.23 13.25
C GLU A 1088 20.65 -32.29 11.94
N VAL A 1089 21.69 -31.45 11.80
CA VAL A 1089 22.61 -31.45 10.64
C VAL A 1089 23.45 -32.74 10.60
N TRP A 1090 23.90 -33.25 11.74
CA TRP A 1090 24.76 -34.44 11.81
C TRP A 1090 24.05 -35.69 11.28
N SER A 1091 22.80 -35.90 11.68
CA SER A 1091 21.97 -37.01 11.20
C SER A 1091 21.50 -36.86 9.75
N THR A 1092 21.53 -35.65 9.17
CA THR A 1092 21.19 -35.42 7.75
C THR A 1092 22.39 -35.45 6.81
N VAL A 1093 23.63 -35.25 7.30
CA VAL A 1093 24.86 -35.48 6.51
C VAL A 1093 25.22 -36.97 6.54
N SER A 1094 25.37 -37.57 7.72
CA SER A 1094 25.43 -39.03 7.91
C SER A 1094 25.45 -39.37 9.41
N PRO A 1095 24.62 -40.31 9.90
CA PRO A 1095 24.66 -40.78 11.29
C PRO A 1095 26.05 -41.24 11.78
N VAL A 1096 26.95 -41.63 10.85
CA VAL A 1096 28.32 -42.06 11.12
C VAL A 1096 29.15 -40.99 11.86
N PHE A 1097 28.85 -39.70 11.71
CA PHE A 1097 29.59 -38.62 12.36
C PHE A 1097 29.23 -38.39 13.85
N ALA A 1098 28.17 -39.03 14.39
CA ALA A 1098 27.69 -38.78 15.76
C ALA A 1098 28.74 -39.12 16.86
N SER A 1099 29.48 -40.22 16.69
CA SER A 1099 30.55 -40.63 17.61
C SER A 1099 31.71 -39.62 17.64
N LEU A 1100 31.96 -38.95 16.52
CA LEU A 1100 32.96 -37.88 16.38
C LEU A 1100 32.58 -36.63 17.19
N GLU A 1101 31.29 -36.27 17.19
CA GLU A 1101 30.77 -35.12 17.95
C GLU A 1101 30.88 -35.36 19.47
N LEU A 1102 30.47 -36.56 19.92
CA LEU A 1102 30.50 -36.94 21.34
C LEU A 1102 31.92 -36.98 21.92
N PHE A 1103 32.89 -37.51 21.16
CA PHE A 1103 34.30 -37.49 21.58
C PHE A 1103 34.82 -36.06 21.73
N ASN A 1104 34.52 -35.18 20.77
CA ASN A 1104 34.98 -33.78 20.78
C ASN A 1104 34.50 -33.00 22.00
N ARG A 1105 33.20 -33.12 22.31
CA ARG A 1105 32.63 -32.46 23.49
C ARG A 1105 33.26 -32.95 24.80
N ARG A 1106 33.73 -34.20 24.85
CA ARG A 1106 34.25 -34.84 26.07
C ARG A 1106 35.70 -34.48 26.38
N HIS A 1107 36.54 -34.21 25.37
CA HIS A 1107 37.99 -34.10 25.56
C HIS A 1107 38.60 -32.70 25.32
N PHE A 1108 37.89 -31.74 24.72
CA PHE A 1108 38.47 -30.45 24.28
C PHE A 1108 37.67 -29.21 24.69
N GLY A 1109 37.32 -29.10 25.97
CA GLY A 1109 36.59 -27.94 26.52
C GLY A 1109 37.27 -26.58 26.24
N ARG A 1110 36.47 -25.51 26.20
CA ARG A 1110 36.85 -24.13 25.80
C ARG A 1110 38.16 -23.61 26.43
N ALA A 1111 39.21 -23.33 25.64
CA ALA A 1111 40.00 -22.06 25.65
C ALA A 1111 41.33 -22.05 24.82
N ARG A 1112 41.73 -20.83 24.41
CA ARG A 1112 43.07 -20.31 23.99
C ARG A 1112 43.52 -20.38 22.51
N ARG A 1113 44.53 -19.52 22.22
CA ARG A 1113 44.93 -18.97 20.90
C ARG A 1113 45.95 -19.86 20.14
N ASP A 1114 45.57 -20.43 18.99
CA ASP A 1114 46.55 -20.70 17.92
C ASP A 1114 46.84 -19.45 17.05
N GLU A 1115 48.12 -19.20 16.77
CA GLU A 1115 48.63 -18.24 15.77
C GLU A 1115 48.66 -18.85 14.35
N LEU A 1116 48.84 -17.97 13.35
CA LEU A 1116 49.13 -18.31 11.96
C LEU A 1116 50.47 -17.66 11.61
N ARG A 1117 51.44 -18.41 11.09
CA ARG A 1117 52.72 -17.87 10.59
C ARG A 1117 52.85 -18.16 9.11
N LEU A 1118 53.13 -17.10 8.34
CA LEU A 1118 53.55 -17.18 6.95
C LEU A 1118 55.08 -17.22 6.90
N SER A 1119 55.63 -17.87 5.89
CA SER A 1119 57.08 -17.99 5.65
C SER A 1119 57.37 -17.66 4.19
N GLU A 1120 58.53 -17.09 3.90
CA GLU A 1120 58.88 -16.50 2.59
C GLU A 1120 59.88 -17.36 1.80
N SER A 1121 59.72 -18.70 1.74
CA SER A 1121 60.70 -19.55 1.03
C SER A 1121 60.22 -20.94 0.60
N LEU A 1122 60.59 -21.28 -0.64
CA LEU A 1122 60.21 -22.37 -1.57
C LEU A 1122 60.23 -23.83 -1.09
N SER A 1123 60.19 -24.10 0.21
CA SER A 1123 59.67 -25.35 0.78
C SER A 1123 58.15 -25.31 1.03
N ASP A 1124 57.47 -24.38 0.32
CA ASP A 1124 56.09 -23.96 0.57
C ASP A 1124 55.04 -25.03 0.26
N LEU A 1125 54.35 -25.47 1.30
CA LEU A 1125 53.03 -26.09 1.22
C LEU A 1125 52.12 -25.40 2.23
N SER A 1126 50.98 -24.89 1.77
CA SER A 1126 49.95 -24.34 2.66
C SER A 1126 49.29 -25.47 3.47
N TYR A 1127 49.87 -25.79 4.61
CA TYR A 1127 49.32 -26.75 5.58
C TYR A 1127 48.65 -26.03 6.75
N ARG A 1128 47.64 -26.69 7.34
CA ARG A 1128 46.99 -26.26 8.57
C ARG A 1128 47.44 -27.17 9.70
N GLU A 1129 48.14 -26.61 10.68
CA GLU A 1129 48.69 -27.34 11.84
C GLU A 1129 47.76 -27.25 13.06
N TYR A 1130 47.66 -28.34 13.80
CA TYR A 1130 46.78 -28.56 14.96
C TYR A 1130 47.59 -29.18 16.10
N THR A 1131 47.75 -28.50 17.24
CA THR A 1131 48.41 -29.09 18.42
C THR A 1131 47.44 -29.96 19.21
N VAL A 1132 47.92 -31.12 19.63
CA VAL A 1132 47.14 -32.17 20.29
C VAL A 1132 47.62 -32.34 21.73
N HIS A 1133 46.80 -31.89 22.68
CA HIS A 1133 47.21 -31.68 24.08
C HIS A 1133 47.07 -32.92 24.98
N PHE A 1134 46.90 -34.12 24.42
CA PHE A 1134 46.83 -35.38 25.16
C PHE A 1134 47.78 -36.42 24.56
N ALA A 1135 48.23 -37.35 25.39
CA ALA A 1135 49.09 -38.44 24.95
C ALA A 1135 48.28 -39.59 24.32
N LEU A 1136 48.86 -40.28 23.35
CA LEU A 1136 48.31 -41.50 22.75
C LEU A 1136 49.33 -42.64 22.85
N PRO A 1137 48.97 -43.81 23.41
CA PRO A 1137 49.89 -44.95 23.48
C PRO A 1137 50.15 -45.57 22.09
N SER A 1138 49.19 -45.43 21.16
CA SER A 1138 49.40 -45.76 19.74
C SER A 1138 48.42 -44.99 18.84
N LEU A 1139 48.86 -44.61 17.65
CA LEU A 1139 48.06 -43.99 16.59
C LEU A 1139 48.34 -44.68 15.25
N SER A 1140 47.34 -45.30 14.64
CA SER A 1140 47.45 -46.03 13.36
C SER A 1140 46.69 -45.38 12.19
N ALA A 1141 45.66 -44.57 12.47
CA ALA A 1141 44.90 -43.85 11.45
C ALA A 1141 44.21 -42.61 12.04
N ILE A 1142 43.89 -41.64 11.18
CA ILE A 1142 43.02 -40.49 11.48
C ILE A 1142 41.85 -40.48 10.50
N HIS A 1143 40.69 -39.98 10.92
CA HIS A 1143 39.50 -39.82 10.08
C HIS A 1143 39.14 -38.34 9.99
N LEU A 1144 39.03 -37.78 8.78
CA LEU A 1144 38.67 -36.37 8.54
C LEU A 1144 37.44 -36.27 7.62
N GLY A 1145 36.55 -35.29 7.86
CA GLY A 1145 35.53 -34.91 6.88
C GLY A 1145 36.14 -34.00 5.81
N VAL A 1146 36.02 -34.37 4.53
CA VAL A 1146 36.66 -33.66 3.41
C VAL A 1146 35.68 -33.56 2.24
N VAL A 1147 35.42 -32.35 1.76
CA VAL A 1147 34.52 -32.12 0.61
C VAL A 1147 35.14 -31.08 -0.34
N PRO A 1148 35.42 -31.43 -1.61
CA PRO A 1148 35.80 -30.45 -2.61
C PRO A 1148 34.56 -29.60 -3.01
N LEU A 1149 34.72 -28.28 -3.14
CA LEU A 1149 33.60 -27.37 -3.42
C LEU A 1149 32.98 -27.54 -4.82
N VAL A 1150 33.72 -28.17 -5.74
CA VAL A 1150 33.26 -28.65 -7.05
C VAL A 1150 33.87 -30.03 -7.24
N PRO A 1151 33.17 -31.03 -7.82
CA PRO A 1151 33.75 -32.33 -8.12
C PRO A 1151 35.04 -32.19 -8.95
N THR A 1152 36.16 -32.69 -8.43
CA THR A 1152 37.45 -32.71 -9.12
C THR A 1152 38.05 -34.12 -9.05
N SER A 1153 38.72 -34.52 -10.12
CA SER A 1153 39.55 -35.72 -10.17
C SER A 1153 41.04 -35.42 -10.01
N VAL A 1154 41.41 -34.16 -9.74
CA VAL A 1154 42.79 -33.66 -9.77
C VAL A 1154 43.17 -33.12 -8.38
N GLY A 1155 44.25 -33.67 -7.82
CA GLY A 1155 44.81 -33.27 -6.54
C GLY A 1155 44.69 -34.32 -5.42
N PHE A 1156 45.48 -34.12 -4.37
CA PHE A 1156 45.59 -34.98 -3.21
C PHE A 1156 45.42 -34.19 -1.91
N ILE A 1157 44.80 -34.80 -0.90
CA ILE A 1157 44.82 -34.32 0.49
C ILE A 1157 45.70 -35.23 1.33
N GLY A 1158 46.44 -34.67 2.28
CA GLY A 1158 47.36 -35.42 3.11
C GLY A 1158 47.43 -34.95 4.56
N ILE A 1159 47.98 -35.82 5.39
CA ILE A 1159 48.25 -35.55 6.81
C ILE A 1159 49.69 -35.87 7.18
N GLU A 1160 50.22 -35.16 8.17
CA GLU A 1160 51.48 -35.46 8.86
C GLU A 1160 51.25 -35.44 10.37
N ILE A 1161 51.80 -36.44 11.06
CA ILE A 1161 51.92 -36.49 12.51
C ILE A 1161 53.30 -35.97 12.86
N VAL A 1162 53.38 -34.92 13.67
CA VAL A 1162 54.61 -34.24 14.06
C VAL A 1162 54.76 -34.37 15.57
N SER A 1163 55.93 -34.78 16.04
CA SER A 1163 56.23 -34.80 17.48
C SER A 1163 56.19 -33.40 18.10
N SER A 1164 56.15 -33.31 19.42
CA SER A 1164 56.37 -32.06 20.15
C SER A 1164 57.75 -31.43 19.90
N LYS A 1165 58.69 -32.16 19.29
CA LYS A 1165 60.05 -31.73 18.92
C LYS A 1165 60.22 -31.52 17.39
N ASP A 1166 59.16 -31.12 16.69
CA ASP A 1166 59.10 -30.85 15.23
C ASP A 1166 59.48 -31.98 14.27
N LYS A 1167 59.91 -33.15 14.76
CA LYS A 1167 60.15 -34.33 13.91
C LYS A 1167 58.82 -34.91 13.41
N ILE A 1168 58.64 -35.02 12.10
CA ILE A 1168 57.55 -35.81 11.48
C ILE A 1168 57.73 -37.28 11.85
N LEU A 1169 56.71 -37.87 12.46
CA LEU A 1169 56.65 -39.25 12.94
C LEU A 1169 55.93 -40.20 11.97
N GLY A 1170 55.06 -39.65 11.10
CA GLY A 1170 54.40 -40.39 10.03
C GLY A 1170 53.57 -39.46 9.15
N SER A 1171 53.33 -39.85 7.91
CA SER A 1171 52.50 -39.11 6.97
C SER A 1171 51.75 -40.05 6.03
N THR A 1172 50.67 -39.57 5.43
CA THR A 1172 49.90 -40.31 4.44
C THR A 1172 49.07 -39.35 3.58
N THR A 1173 48.74 -39.76 2.36
CA THR A 1173 47.97 -38.95 1.40
C THR A 1173 46.86 -39.78 0.76
N ARG A 1174 45.83 -39.12 0.26
CA ARG A 1174 44.69 -39.72 -0.43
C ARG A 1174 44.27 -38.82 -1.59
N SER A 1175 43.88 -39.42 -2.71
CA SER A 1175 43.34 -38.66 -3.85
C SER A 1175 42.04 -37.96 -3.45
N LEU A 1176 41.79 -36.77 -4.02
CA LEU A 1176 40.48 -36.12 -3.96
C LEU A 1176 39.43 -36.84 -4.83
N ALA A 1177 39.89 -37.59 -5.85
CA ALA A 1177 39.01 -38.43 -6.67
C ALA A 1177 38.47 -39.61 -5.83
N GLY A 1178 37.14 -39.73 -5.74
CA GLY A 1178 36.50 -40.79 -4.97
C GLY A 1178 36.42 -40.54 -3.46
N LEU A 1179 36.44 -39.28 -3.02
CA LEU A 1179 35.98 -38.91 -1.69
C LEU A 1179 34.45 -38.74 -1.70
N GLU A 1180 33.77 -39.59 -0.93
CA GLU A 1180 32.32 -39.50 -0.69
C GLU A 1180 32.05 -38.45 0.40
N SER A 1181 31.13 -37.52 0.14
CA SER A 1181 30.91 -36.34 0.99
C SER A 1181 30.26 -36.64 2.35
N ASP A 1182 29.72 -37.85 2.50
CA ASP A 1182 28.93 -38.37 3.61
C ASP A 1182 29.70 -39.42 4.45
N ILE A 1183 30.95 -39.74 4.09
CA ILE A 1183 31.80 -40.68 4.84
C ILE A 1183 33.13 -39.99 5.24
N PRO A 1184 33.55 -40.05 6.52
CA PRO A 1184 34.86 -39.52 6.90
C PRO A 1184 36.00 -40.27 6.21
N ALA A 1185 36.86 -39.53 5.51
CA ALA A 1185 38.03 -40.06 4.86
C ALA A 1185 39.02 -40.59 5.90
N ARG A 1186 39.22 -41.92 5.93
CA ARG A 1186 40.29 -42.57 6.68
C ARG A 1186 41.65 -42.30 6.02
N PHE A 1187 42.59 -41.87 6.83
CA PHE A 1187 44.01 -41.68 6.55
C PHE A 1187 44.80 -42.66 7.43
N SER A 1188 45.09 -43.85 6.90
CA SER A 1188 45.90 -44.84 7.59
C SER A 1188 47.39 -44.50 7.45
N LEU A 1189 48.12 -44.59 8.56
CA LEU A 1189 49.57 -44.42 8.61
C LEU A 1189 50.25 -45.74 8.24
N ASN A 1190 51.38 -45.67 7.54
CA ASN A 1190 52.10 -46.87 7.06
C ASN A 1190 52.62 -47.77 8.20
N ALA A 1191 52.82 -47.21 9.39
CA ALA A 1191 53.10 -47.93 10.63
C ALA A 1191 52.43 -47.21 11.82
N PRO A 1192 51.97 -47.92 12.86
CA PRO A 1192 51.45 -47.28 14.07
C PRO A 1192 52.55 -46.49 14.80
N ILE A 1193 52.22 -45.27 15.23
CA ILE A 1193 53.11 -44.42 16.02
C ILE A 1193 52.79 -44.63 17.50
N SER A 1194 53.72 -45.24 18.24
CA SER A 1194 53.59 -45.48 19.69
C SER A 1194 54.04 -44.28 20.54
N ASP A 1195 53.56 -44.22 21.77
CA ASP A 1195 54.02 -43.30 22.83
C ASP A 1195 54.05 -41.80 22.47
N LEU A 1196 53.08 -41.36 21.67
CA LEU A 1196 52.86 -39.94 21.34
C LEU A 1196 52.58 -39.15 22.62
N GLN A 1197 53.57 -38.41 23.10
CA GLN A 1197 53.43 -37.51 24.25
C GLN A 1197 52.54 -36.30 23.91
N ALA A 1198 51.82 -35.79 24.91
CA ALA A 1198 51.00 -34.58 24.78
C ALA A 1198 51.82 -33.40 24.19
N GLY A 1199 51.21 -32.64 23.29
CA GLY A 1199 51.86 -31.57 22.52
C GLY A 1199 52.41 -32.01 21.16
N TRP A 1200 52.10 -33.22 20.70
CA TRP A 1200 52.26 -33.60 19.30
C TRP A 1200 51.30 -32.79 18.40
N ARG A 1201 51.57 -32.72 17.10
CA ARG A 1201 50.85 -31.89 16.14
C ARG A 1201 50.39 -32.70 14.93
N LEU A 1202 49.21 -32.38 14.41
CA LEU A 1202 48.68 -32.86 13.14
C LEU A 1202 48.77 -31.73 12.13
N ARG A 1203 49.42 -31.95 10.98
CA ARG A 1203 49.32 -31.06 9.81
C ARG A 1203 48.37 -31.69 8.82
N VAL A 1204 47.52 -30.87 8.18
CA VAL A 1204 46.68 -31.27 7.04
C VAL A 1204 47.00 -30.35 5.87
N PHE A 1205 47.24 -30.91 4.69
CA PHE A 1205 47.65 -30.18 3.49
C PHE A 1205 46.95 -30.69 2.24
N VAL A 1206 46.91 -29.87 1.20
CA VAL A 1206 46.39 -30.24 -0.13
C VAL A 1206 47.48 -29.96 -1.17
N ARG A 1207 47.63 -30.86 -2.16
CA ARG A 1207 48.57 -30.72 -3.28
C ARG A 1207 47.84 -30.85 -4.61
N GLU A 1208 48.29 -30.11 -5.61
CA GLU A 1208 47.86 -30.25 -7.02
C GLU A 1208 46.34 -30.10 -7.26
N ALA A 1209 45.60 -29.49 -6.33
CA ALA A 1209 44.18 -29.23 -6.48
C ALA A 1209 43.93 -27.92 -7.24
N ASN A 1210 43.15 -28.00 -8.31
CA ASN A 1210 42.74 -26.84 -9.13
C ASN A 1210 41.44 -26.17 -8.66
N VAL A 1211 40.85 -26.67 -7.56
CA VAL A 1211 39.64 -26.13 -6.93
C VAL A 1211 39.84 -26.01 -5.41
N PRO A 1212 39.20 -25.04 -4.73
CA PRO A 1212 39.27 -24.96 -3.27
C PRO A 1212 38.64 -26.20 -2.62
N VAL A 1213 39.35 -26.78 -1.65
CA VAL A 1213 38.90 -27.96 -0.88
C VAL A 1213 38.49 -27.52 0.53
N THR A 1214 37.27 -27.85 0.92
CA THR A 1214 36.78 -27.60 2.29
C THR A 1214 37.01 -28.83 3.15
N ILE A 1215 37.81 -28.66 4.20
CA ILE A 1215 37.97 -29.67 5.26
C ILE A 1215 36.95 -29.31 6.35
N TYR A 1216 35.97 -30.19 6.58
CA TYR A 1216 34.89 -29.92 7.52
C TYR A 1216 35.36 -30.08 8.96
N GLU A 1217 35.67 -28.93 9.59
CA GLU A 1217 35.82 -28.84 11.03
C GLU A 1217 34.46 -29.06 11.70
N VAL A 1218 34.40 -29.83 12.79
CA VAL A 1218 33.17 -30.03 13.57
C VAL A 1218 32.83 -28.72 14.30
N VAL A 1219 32.10 -27.85 13.62
CA VAL A 1219 31.71 -26.50 14.09
C VAL A 1219 30.28 -26.17 13.64
N ARG A 1220 29.52 -25.49 14.51
CA ARG A 1220 28.21 -24.90 14.22
C ARG A 1220 28.26 -23.83 13.12
N PRO A 1221 27.15 -23.53 12.42
CA PRO A 1221 27.00 -22.28 11.69
C PRO A 1221 27.18 -21.08 12.64
N ALA A 1222 28.06 -20.15 12.28
CA ALA A 1222 28.49 -19.05 13.15
C ALA A 1222 27.56 -17.82 13.05
N VAL A 1223 26.38 -17.91 13.69
CA VAL A 1223 25.57 -16.73 14.04
C VAL A 1223 25.35 -16.76 15.56
N LEU A 1224 25.70 -15.66 16.23
CA LEU A 1224 25.78 -15.43 17.70
C LEU A 1224 27.13 -15.79 18.37
N HIS A 1225 27.93 -14.71 18.56
CA HIS A 1225 29.06 -14.51 19.48
C HIS A 1225 30.38 -15.31 19.28
N GLY A 1226 31.47 -14.57 18.99
CA GLY A 1226 32.81 -14.73 19.60
C GLY A 1226 33.66 -15.97 19.26
N ALA A 1227 34.55 -15.81 18.27
CA ALA A 1227 35.78 -16.60 17.98
C ALA A 1227 35.67 -18.13 17.65
N PRO A 1228 36.36 -18.63 16.59
CA PRO A 1228 36.30 -20.03 16.14
C PRO A 1228 37.40 -20.97 16.70
N LYS A 1229 37.18 -22.31 16.66
CA LYS A 1229 38.13 -23.50 16.63
C LYS A 1229 37.42 -24.79 17.17
N ARG A 1230 37.73 -26.07 16.84
CA ARG A 1230 38.55 -26.74 15.77
C ARG A 1230 38.05 -28.20 15.45
N PHE A 1231 38.76 -29.31 15.75
CA PHE A 1231 38.69 -30.56 14.91
C PHE A 1231 38.67 -31.92 15.68
N PRO A 1232 38.25 -33.07 15.07
CA PRO A 1232 38.01 -34.34 15.77
C PRO A 1232 39.12 -35.41 15.78
N PHE A 1233 39.00 -36.28 16.77
CA PHE A 1233 39.48 -37.67 16.75
C PHE A 1233 38.34 -38.61 17.19
N ALA A 1234 38.44 -39.90 16.87
CA ALA A 1234 37.62 -40.94 17.49
C ALA A 1234 38.40 -42.26 17.50
N LYS A 1235 38.24 -43.03 18.58
CA LYS A 1235 38.73 -44.40 18.68
C LYS A 1235 37.58 -45.33 18.29
N PHE A 1236 37.71 -46.02 17.16
CA PHE A 1236 36.92 -47.20 16.84
C PHE A 1236 37.70 -48.44 17.30
N GLU A 1237 36.98 -49.49 17.70
CA GLU A 1237 37.54 -50.84 17.82
C GLU A 1237 37.81 -51.44 16.43
#